data_AF-A0A9W8J725-F1
#
_entry.id   AF-A0A9W8J725-F1
#
_cell.length_a   1.000
_cell.length_b   1.000
_cell.length_c   1.000
_cell.angle_alpha   90.00
_cell.angle_beta   90.00
_cell.angle_gamma   90.00
#
_symmetry.space_group_name_H-M   'P 1'
#
loop_
_entity.id
_entity.type
_entity.pdbx_description
1 polymer ?
#
loop_
_entity_poly.entity_id
_entity_poly.type
_entity_poly.pdbx_seq_one_letter_code
_entity_poly.pdbx_strand_id
1 'polypeptide(L)'
;MMKQITAADKEEAQLARSLTLPHDPLAGLSNNEPINLPLTAFSYLIRRLTLCTKYCIVCHNKLGADYEALKPYVCDSTLCSYQYYSLNRGPSLEYEISHNPKTVDLLVSIAYVAAVEGAMDDPLPVGMGLRVPFPANIPAGAYVPKVNYYHPTTSANQVQPVQEAELQAGPDGLVEFDELSKIQMRAAISKLIDTLPSIEDMKKHLERKVTVGKSKPKLREIDPSVSPAAWLILRWIVGSCTALIEEITSGDELIQNLDKNWRQFRLTVGAPDAEAKFNTAVKLASAADKNASKYPVLYAFHGSPLRNWHSIVRHGLWYKHIANGRAYGNGVYLAKDASVSMGTYAQGSQSTWKKSQSCPSNCVALAEIVNLPSRFVSSNPYFVVADTTWIMCRYLLIKGASLSEVSGNSDSAGSSTKASSRGLSYVELDPAHKTVLGGKGIQIPDPAHQIESLLALRQAEFVEQNFDDEDMAIFNLDPSKEYKGKERQSQNHDHYDMDIDDEDDYRIPEKPKVARPAASGPVQRPKDDWVHNPEYVEQAVANLMLPPFESSGGASMALQKELKAMLREQDTAKSLKELGWYMPPDLIGDNLYQWIVEMHSFDPVIPIAKDLKEKKVNSIIFEIRFPPTFPLSPPFFRIITPRFLPFIHGGGGHVTGGGSICMDLLTSNGWLPSYTIPAVLVQIKLAISNLDPRPARLAKNWEQPYSVAESLAGFKRAAATHGWTASEDTQRHQPASKPDVSSLPAETIQFAGKIFDAARQGNSELLLAAVDSGLPVNLTNDKGNTLLMLAAYAGNTSLSQELLKRKADPNRLNDLGQSIIGGAVFKGYTEIVKALVESGADPRIGTPNAIQAAQIFARNDLLEILGAKEDDLKVNGSTPLVPPSAASASS
;
A
#
# COMPACT_ATOMS: atom_id res chain seq x y z
N MET A 1 -36.42 10.81 -1.89
CA MET A 1 -35.13 10.28 -1.42
C MET A 1 -35.25 8.87 -0.85
N MET A 2 -35.89 8.64 0.30
CA MET A 2 -36.01 7.29 0.90
C MET A 2 -36.62 6.23 -0.03
N LYS A 3 -37.73 6.54 -0.72
CA LYS A 3 -38.32 5.64 -1.74
C LYS A 3 -37.39 5.35 -2.93
N GLN A 4 -36.49 6.27 -3.28
CA GLN A 4 -35.51 6.07 -4.36
C GLN A 4 -34.35 5.21 -3.87
N ILE A 5 -33.91 5.39 -2.62
CA ILE A 5 -32.88 4.56 -1.97
C ILE A 5 -33.37 3.11 -1.85
N THR A 6 -34.58 2.90 -1.32
CA THR A 6 -35.15 1.54 -1.20
C THR A 6 -35.40 0.88 -2.55
N ALA A 7 -35.76 1.65 -3.59
CA ALA A 7 -35.87 1.13 -4.95
C ALA A 7 -34.50 0.73 -5.52
N ALA A 8 -33.47 1.55 -5.31
CA ALA A 8 -32.10 1.28 -5.73
C ALA A 8 -31.50 0.06 -5.00
N ASP A 9 -31.70 -0.07 -3.69
CA ASP A 9 -31.29 -1.25 -2.91
C ASP A 9 -31.98 -2.52 -3.41
N LYS A 10 -33.28 -2.44 -3.71
CA LYS A 10 -34.04 -3.59 -4.24
C LYS A 10 -33.55 -3.96 -5.63
N GLU A 11 -33.19 -2.99 -6.45
CA GLU A 11 -32.58 -3.21 -7.76
C GLU A 11 -31.19 -3.85 -7.62
N GLU A 12 -30.33 -3.35 -6.72
CA GLU A 12 -29.01 -3.92 -6.43
C GLU A 12 -29.11 -5.35 -5.88
N ALA A 13 -30.04 -5.62 -4.98
CA ALA A 13 -30.30 -6.98 -4.47
C ALA A 13 -30.83 -7.92 -5.57
N GLN A 14 -31.67 -7.41 -6.49
CA GLN A 14 -32.11 -8.16 -7.67
C GLN A 14 -30.99 -8.39 -8.69
N LEU A 15 -29.95 -7.55 -8.70
CA LEU A 15 -28.78 -7.65 -9.56
C LEU A 15 -27.71 -8.58 -8.97
N ALA A 16 -27.60 -8.65 -7.65
CA ALA A 16 -26.66 -9.49 -6.92
C ALA A 16 -27.19 -10.91 -6.67
N ARG A 17 -27.94 -11.50 -7.63
CA ARG A 17 -28.63 -12.80 -7.46
C ARG A 17 -27.69 -13.94 -7.03
N SER A 18 -26.39 -13.82 -7.29
CA SER A 18 -25.35 -14.78 -6.95
C SER A 18 -24.49 -14.40 -5.74
N LEU A 19 -24.58 -13.17 -5.21
CA LEU A 19 -23.70 -12.64 -4.17
C LEU A 19 -24.52 -12.02 -3.03
N THR A 20 -24.28 -12.47 -1.79
CA THR A 20 -24.87 -11.88 -0.60
C THR A 20 -24.24 -10.52 -0.31
N LEU A 21 -24.95 -9.44 -0.67
CA LEU A 21 -24.53 -8.09 -0.32
C LEU A 21 -24.75 -7.81 1.17
N PRO A 22 -23.87 -7.06 1.84
CA PRO A 22 -24.11 -6.63 3.22
C PRO A 22 -25.37 -5.75 3.28
N HIS A 23 -26.09 -5.81 4.41
CA HIS A 23 -27.29 -5.02 4.66
C HIS A 23 -27.00 -3.51 4.60
N ASP A 24 -27.98 -2.70 4.18
CA ASP A 24 -27.80 -1.25 4.09
C ASP A 24 -28.00 -0.69 5.50
N PRO A 25 -26.98 -0.15 6.17
CA PRO A 25 -27.17 0.46 7.47
C PRO A 25 -28.08 1.70 7.43
N LEU A 26 -28.39 2.24 6.24
CA LEU A 26 -29.36 3.31 6.04
C LEU A 26 -30.80 2.83 5.83
N ALA A 27 -31.02 1.55 5.56
CA ALA A 27 -32.36 1.01 5.38
C ALA A 27 -33.10 0.93 6.73
N GLY A 28 -34.23 1.65 6.82
CA GLY A 28 -35.11 1.63 7.99
C GLY A 28 -34.80 2.68 9.07
N LEU A 29 -33.74 3.47 8.92
CA LEU A 29 -33.42 4.57 9.84
C LEU A 29 -34.43 5.72 9.72
N SER A 30 -35.01 6.16 10.83
CA SER A 30 -35.83 7.37 10.87
C SER A 30 -34.97 8.64 10.78
N ASN A 31 -35.55 9.78 10.38
CA ASN A 31 -34.82 11.05 10.19
C ASN A 31 -34.04 11.56 11.42
N ASN A 32 -34.27 10.99 12.62
CA ASN A 32 -33.68 11.42 13.89
C ASN A 32 -32.71 10.39 14.51
N GLU A 33 -32.48 9.24 13.88
CA GLU A 33 -31.53 8.24 14.42
C GLU A 33 -30.08 8.53 13.97
N PRO A 34 -29.10 8.34 14.86
CA PRO A 34 -27.69 8.63 14.55
C PRO A 34 -27.14 7.66 13.51
N ILE A 35 -26.56 8.19 12.43
CA ILE A 35 -25.94 7.41 11.36
C ILE A 35 -24.56 6.92 11.81
N ASN A 36 -24.35 5.60 11.78
CA ASN A 36 -23.02 5.02 11.93
C ASN A 36 -22.24 5.19 10.62
N LEU A 37 -21.52 6.30 10.50
CA LEU A 37 -20.79 6.68 9.28
C LEU A 37 -19.73 5.64 8.88
N PRO A 38 -18.91 5.07 9.80
CA PRO A 38 -17.96 4.01 9.44
C PRO A 38 -18.64 2.76 8.87
N LEU A 39 -19.72 2.28 9.50
CA LEU A 39 -20.47 1.12 9.03
C LEU A 39 -21.12 1.41 7.67
N THR A 40 -21.66 2.61 7.49
CA THR A 40 -22.26 3.05 6.21
C THR A 40 -21.23 3.11 5.09
N ALA A 41 -20.07 3.72 5.35
CA ALA A 41 -18.98 3.78 4.39
C ALA A 41 -18.45 2.38 4.05
N PHE A 42 -18.31 1.50 5.04
CA PHE A 42 -17.88 0.12 4.85
C PHE A 42 -18.88 -0.70 4.03
N SER A 43 -20.16 -0.71 4.41
CA SER A 43 -21.22 -1.41 3.67
C SER A 43 -21.33 -0.90 2.24
N TYR A 44 -21.25 0.42 2.02
CA TYR A 44 -21.22 1.00 0.68
C TYR A 44 -20.00 0.53 -0.13
N LEU A 45 -18.81 0.56 0.47
CA LEU A 45 -17.57 0.14 -0.19
C LEU A 45 -17.61 -1.34 -0.58
N ILE A 46 -18.02 -2.22 0.35
CA ILE A 46 -18.12 -3.66 0.09
C ILE A 46 -19.12 -3.91 -1.05
N ARG A 47 -20.30 -3.29 -1.02
CA ARG A 47 -21.29 -3.40 -2.11
C ARG A 47 -20.70 -2.98 -3.46
N ARG A 48 -19.97 -1.87 -3.50
CA ARG A 48 -19.31 -1.38 -4.73
C ARG A 48 -18.19 -2.28 -5.21
N LEU A 49 -17.41 -2.88 -4.31
CA LEU A 49 -16.38 -3.85 -4.66
C LEU A 49 -17.00 -5.15 -5.19
N THR A 50 -18.03 -5.67 -4.54
CA THR A 50 -18.74 -6.88 -4.96
C THR A 50 -19.40 -6.71 -6.34
N LEU A 51 -19.89 -5.50 -6.65
CA LEU A 51 -20.53 -5.17 -7.93
C LEU A 51 -19.60 -4.40 -8.89
N CYS A 52 -18.28 -4.40 -8.67
CA CYS A 52 -17.34 -3.56 -9.42
C CYS A 52 -17.34 -3.82 -10.95
N THR A 53 -17.74 -5.01 -11.39
CA THR A 53 -17.87 -5.36 -12.82
C THR A 53 -19.11 -4.75 -13.50
N LYS A 54 -20.10 -4.30 -12.72
CA LYS A 54 -21.33 -3.66 -13.21
C LYS A 54 -21.23 -2.14 -13.29
N TYR A 55 -20.18 -1.59 -12.70
CA TYR A 55 -19.95 -0.16 -12.66
C TYR A 55 -18.69 0.18 -13.44
N CYS A 56 -18.70 1.32 -14.11
CA CYS A 56 -17.49 1.83 -14.74
C CYS A 56 -16.43 2.11 -13.67
N ILE A 57 -15.20 1.59 -13.86
CA ILE A 57 -14.10 1.85 -12.92
C ILE A 57 -13.69 3.32 -12.85
N VAL A 58 -14.04 4.11 -13.87
CA VAL A 58 -13.65 5.52 -14.01
C VAL A 58 -14.71 6.47 -13.45
N CYS A 59 -15.94 6.40 -13.95
CA CYS A 59 -17.02 7.31 -13.54
C CYS A 59 -17.98 6.71 -12.52
N HIS A 60 -17.85 5.42 -12.19
CA HIS A 60 -18.72 4.68 -11.26
C HIS A 60 -20.21 4.62 -11.64
N ASN A 61 -20.55 5.05 -12.86
CA ASN A 61 -21.89 4.87 -13.43
C ASN A 61 -22.11 3.40 -13.78
N LYS A 62 -23.37 2.96 -13.67
CA LYS A 62 -23.80 1.61 -14.05
C LYS A 62 -23.57 1.41 -15.55
N LEU A 63 -22.99 0.28 -15.92
CA LEU A 63 -22.84 -0.12 -17.31
C LEU A 63 -24.21 -0.54 -17.86
N GLY A 64 -24.57 -0.04 -19.05
CA GLY A 64 -25.86 -0.33 -19.70
C GLY A 64 -25.85 -1.59 -20.57
N ALA A 65 -24.75 -2.36 -20.58
CA ALA A 65 -24.60 -3.53 -21.44
C ALA A 65 -25.22 -4.78 -20.79
N ASP A 66 -25.97 -5.56 -21.57
CA ASP A 66 -26.47 -6.89 -21.19
C ASP A 66 -25.35 -7.94 -21.03
N TYR A 67 -24.12 -7.58 -21.41
CA TYR A 67 -22.92 -8.39 -21.33
C TYR A 67 -22.02 -7.82 -20.23
N GLU A 68 -22.09 -8.40 -19.05
CA GLU A 68 -21.25 -8.02 -17.92
C GLU A 68 -19.86 -8.69 -18.08
N ALA A 69 -18.78 -7.95 -17.81
CA ALA A 69 -17.39 -8.44 -17.92
C ALA A 69 -16.92 -9.11 -16.61
N LEU A 70 -15.96 -10.04 -16.70
CA LEU A 70 -15.31 -10.63 -15.51
C LEU A 70 -14.28 -9.68 -14.88
N LYS A 71 -13.66 -8.84 -15.71
CA LYS A 71 -12.73 -7.80 -15.27
C LYS A 71 -13.46 -6.46 -15.15
N PRO A 72 -13.09 -5.60 -14.19
CA PRO A 72 -13.58 -4.23 -14.13
C PRO A 72 -13.41 -3.55 -15.49
N TYR A 73 -14.51 -2.98 -16.00
CA TYR A 73 -14.56 -2.42 -17.36
C TYR A 73 -14.97 -0.95 -17.32
N VAL A 74 -14.91 -0.31 -18.48
CA VAL A 74 -15.16 1.13 -18.65
C VAL A 74 -16.44 1.30 -19.45
N CYS A 75 -17.24 2.32 -19.14
CA CYS A 75 -18.43 2.57 -19.95
C CYS A 75 -18.08 3.10 -21.35
N ASP A 76 -19.05 3.03 -22.25
CA ASP A 76 -18.95 3.50 -23.64
C ASP A 76 -18.71 5.02 -23.78
N SER A 77 -18.64 5.75 -22.66
CA SER A 77 -18.24 7.15 -22.66
C SER A 77 -16.81 7.29 -23.16
N THR A 78 -16.63 8.12 -24.19
CA THR A 78 -15.33 8.47 -24.76
C THR A 78 -14.37 9.01 -23.71
N LEU A 79 -14.86 9.85 -22.78
CA LEU A 79 -14.05 10.39 -21.69
C LEU A 79 -13.54 9.30 -20.75
N CYS A 80 -14.41 8.36 -20.35
CA CYS A 80 -14.01 7.27 -19.47
C CYS A 80 -13.01 6.34 -20.16
N SER A 81 -13.26 6.01 -21.43
CA SER A 81 -12.37 5.20 -22.26
C SER A 81 -10.99 5.85 -22.39
N TYR A 82 -10.95 7.16 -22.68
CA TYR A 82 -9.70 7.93 -22.70
C TYR A 82 -8.97 7.89 -21.36
N GLN A 83 -9.66 8.09 -20.23
CA GLN A 83 -9.03 8.05 -18.91
C GLN A 83 -8.47 6.65 -18.57
N TYR A 84 -9.14 5.59 -19.00
CA TYR A 84 -8.68 4.22 -18.77
C TYR A 84 -7.48 3.83 -19.65
N TYR A 85 -7.55 4.12 -20.96
CA TYR A 85 -6.50 3.74 -21.91
C TYR A 85 -5.33 4.73 -21.88
N SER A 86 -5.57 6.04 -21.78
CA SER A 86 -4.52 7.06 -21.88
C SER A 86 -3.93 7.50 -20.54
N LEU A 87 -4.71 7.50 -19.45
CA LEU A 87 -4.25 7.92 -18.11
C LEU A 87 -3.94 6.76 -17.15
N ASN A 88 -3.88 5.53 -17.66
CA ASN A 88 -3.59 4.33 -16.88
C ASN A 88 -4.56 4.06 -15.71
N ARG A 89 -5.80 4.57 -15.74
CA ARG A 89 -6.81 4.35 -14.67
C ARG A 89 -7.51 2.98 -14.80
N GLY A 90 -6.76 1.88 -14.66
CA GLY A 90 -7.25 0.50 -14.82
C GLY A 90 -6.19 -0.56 -14.51
N PRO A 91 -6.43 -1.86 -14.84
CA PRO A 91 -5.45 -2.92 -14.71
C PRO A 91 -4.10 -2.52 -15.35
N SER A 92 -3.00 -2.82 -14.66
CA SER A 92 -1.66 -2.52 -15.17
C SER A 92 -1.34 -3.46 -16.33
N LEU A 93 -1.00 -2.87 -17.48
CA LEU A 93 -0.55 -3.61 -18.65
C LEU A 93 0.73 -4.39 -18.34
N GLU A 94 1.62 -3.79 -17.56
CA GLU A 94 2.87 -4.38 -17.10
C GLU A 94 2.62 -5.63 -16.25
N TYR A 95 1.62 -5.59 -15.36
CA TYR A 95 1.23 -6.74 -14.54
C TYR A 95 0.77 -7.92 -15.41
N GLU A 96 -0.08 -7.67 -16.41
CA GLU A 96 -0.57 -8.71 -17.33
C GLU A 96 0.55 -9.30 -18.20
N ILE A 97 1.50 -8.49 -18.67
CA ILE A 97 2.66 -8.96 -19.43
C ILE A 97 3.56 -9.86 -18.56
N SER A 98 3.78 -9.50 -17.29
CA SER A 98 4.63 -10.30 -16.38
C SER A 98 3.99 -11.63 -16.02
N HIS A 99 2.69 -11.65 -15.69
CA HIS A 99 2.01 -12.86 -15.18
C HIS A 99 1.47 -13.75 -16.30
N ASN A 100 0.90 -13.16 -17.36
CA ASN A 100 0.19 -13.87 -18.43
C ASN A 100 0.72 -13.54 -19.84
N PRO A 101 2.03 -13.66 -20.12
CA PRO A 101 2.64 -13.23 -21.38
C PRO A 101 2.05 -13.95 -22.61
N LYS A 102 1.70 -15.23 -22.48
CA LYS A 102 1.17 -16.04 -23.57
C LYS A 102 -0.25 -15.63 -23.97
N THR A 103 -1.06 -15.21 -23.01
CA THR A 103 -2.39 -14.65 -23.27
C THR A 103 -2.28 -13.31 -23.96
N VAL A 104 -1.36 -12.44 -23.51
CA VAL A 104 -1.13 -11.14 -24.16
C VAL A 104 -0.65 -11.34 -25.61
N ASP A 105 0.30 -12.25 -25.85
CA ASP A 105 0.77 -12.58 -27.20
C ASP A 105 -0.37 -13.09 -28.10
N LEU A 106 -1.24 -13.96 -27.57
CA LEU A 106 -2.42 -14.43 -28.28
C LEU A 106 -3.37 -13.29 -28.64
N LEU A 107 -3.69 -12.40 -27.69
CA LEU A 107 -4.62 -11.28 -27.89
C LEU A 107 -4.10 -10.30 -28.96
N VAL A 108 -2.79 -10.02 -28.94
CA VAL A 108 -2.13 -9.18 -29.95
C VAL A 108 -2.17 -9.86 -31.31
N SER A 109 -1.88 -11.15 -31.38
CA SER A 109 -1.91 -11.92 -32.63
C SER A 109 -3.29 -11.97 -33.27
N ILE A 110 -4.35 -12.26 -32.51
CA ILE A 110 -5.72 -12.28 -33.07
C ILE A 110 -6.20 -10.87 -33.46
N ALA A 111 -5.77 -9.82 -32.74
CA ALA A 111 -6.05 -8.44 -33.12
C ALA A 111 -5.34 -8.06 -34.43
N TYR A 112 -4.07 -8.45 -34.58
CA TYR A 112 -3.31 -8.27 -35.81
C TYR A 112 -3.99 -8.94 -37.01
N VAL A 113 -4.35 -10.21 -36.88
CA VAL A 113 -5.04 -10.95 -37.96
C VAL A 113 -6.38 -10.31 -38.31
N ALA A 114 -7.18 -9.94 -37.30
CA ALA A 114 -8.47 -9.27 -37.52
C ALA A 114 -8.32 -7.92 -38.26
N ALA A 115 -7.26 -7.16 -37.95
CA ALA A 115 -6.97 -5.90 -38.62
C ALA A 115 -6.52 -6.12 -40.08
N VAL A 116 -5.56 -7.02 -40.32
CA VAL A 116 -5.00 -7.27 -41.67
C VAL A 116 -6.03 -7.92 -42.60
N GLU A 117 -6.81 -8.89 -42.12
CA GLU A 117 -7.83 -9.59 -42.91
C GLU A 117 -9.17 -8.83 -42.98
N GLY A 118 -9.24 -7.61 -42.42
CA GLY A 118 -10.40 -6.73 -42.58
C GLY A 118 -11.66 -7.13 -41.81
N ALA A 119 -11.56 -7.97 -40.77
CA ALA A 119 -12.68 -8.39 -39.94
C ALA A 119 -12.86 -7.56 -38.65
N MET A 120 -11.92 -6.66 -38.35
CA MET A 120 -12.01 -5.77 -37.19
C MET A 120 -13.00 -4.64 -37.47
N ASP A 121 -14.27 -4.86 -37.14
CA ASP A 121 -15.34 -3.85 -37.23
C ASP A 121 -15.61 -3.17 -35.90
N ASP A 122 -15.81 -3.95 -34.82
CA ASP A 122 -16.03 -3.48 -33.44
C ASP A 122 -15.52 -4.52 -32.42
N PRO A 123 -14.91 -4.11 -31.29
CA PRO A 123 -14.62 -2.72 -30.93
C PRO A 123 -13.40 -2.17 -31.67
N LEU A 124 -13.36 -0.84 -31.85
CA LEU A 124 -12.20 -0.10 -32.38
C LEU A 124 -11.63 0.85 -31.31
N PRO A 125 -10.34 1.23 -31.40
CA PRO A 125 -9.67 2.13 -30.47
C PRO A 125 -10.05 3.62 -30.65
N VAL A 126 -11.35 3.92 -30.78
CA VAL A 126 -11.87 5.28 -31.04
C VAL A 126 -11.95 6.08 -29.73
N GLY A 127 -11.69 7.40 -29.79
CA GLY A 127 -11.82 8.30 -28.64
C GLY A 127 -10.63 8.27 -27.68
N MET A 128 -9.50 7.71 -28.09
CA MET A 128 -8.27 7.63 -27.30
C MET A 128 -7.27 8.76 -27.62
N GLY A 129 -7.57 9.64 -28.58
CA GLY A 129 -6.66 10.70 -29.03
C GLY A 129 -5.37 10.14 -29.66
N LEU A 130 -5.50 9.06 -30.44
CA LEU A 130 -4.38 8.40 -31.08
C LEU A 130 -3.90 9.20 -32.29
N ARG A 131 -2.64 9.63 -32.24
CA ARG A 131 -1.96 10.21 -33.40
C ARG A 131 -1.12 9.18 -34.11
N VAL A 132 -1.45 8.92 -35.37
CA VAL A 132 -0.88 7.82 -36.15
C VAL A 132 -0.29 8.30 -37.48
N PRO A 133 0.73 7.63 -38.02
CA PRO A 133 1.22 7.91 -39.36
C PRO A 133 0.14 7.63 -40.40
N PHE A 134 0.01 8.48 -41.43
CA PHE A 134 -0.98 8.27 -42.48
C PHE A 134 -0.70 6.97 -43.24
N PRO A 135 -1.67 6.04 -43.36
CA PRO A 135 -1.46 4.78 -44.04
C PRO A 135 -1.59 4.94 -45.57
N ALA A 136 -0.58 5.54 -46.22
CA ALA A 136 -0.59 5.85 -47.65
C ALA A 136 -0.65 4.62 -48.59
N ASN A 137 -0.06 3.49 -48.19
CA ASN A 137 -0.10 2.23 -48.93
C ASN A 137 -1.01 1.23 -48.20
N ILE A 138 -2.25 1.11 -48.64
CA ILE A 138 -3.18 0.06 -48.20
C ILE A 138 -2.93 -1.17 -49.10
N PRO A 139 -2.47 -2.32 -48.58
CA PRO A 139 -2.23 -3.50 -49.40
C PRO A 139 -3.53 -3.99 -50.06
N ALA A 140 -3.43 -4.39 -51.33
CA ALA A 140 -4.57 -4.76 -52.21
C ALA A 140 -5.45 -5.92 -51.69
N GLY A 141 -5.05 -6.60 -50.60
CA GLY A 141 -5.84 -7.62 -49.89
C GLY A 141 -6.83 -7.10 -48.85
N ALA A 142 -6.89 -5.78 -48.60
CA ALA A 142 -7.88 -5.15 -47.71
C ALA A 142 -9.29 -5.05 -48.33
N TYR A 143 -9.47 -5.56 -49.55
CA TYR A 143 -10.76 -5.62 -50.24
C TYR A 143 -11.56 -6.83 -49.74
N VAL A 144 -12.71 -6.56 -49.14
CA VAL A 144 -13.73 -7.59 -48.86
C VAL A 144 -14.01 -8.34 -50.16
N PRO A 145 -14.02 -9.69 -50.23
CA PRO A 145 -14.61 -10.36 -51.37
C PRO A 145 -16.08 -9.97 -51.39
N LYS A 146 -16.50 -9.20 -52.42
CA LYS A 146 -17.91 -8.91 -52.67
C LYS A 146 -18.68 -10.22 -52.64
N VAL A 147 -19.48 -10.42 -51.60
CA VAL A 147 -20.57 -11.39 -51.66
C VAL A 147 -21.53 -10.82 -52.69
N ASN A 148 -21.66 -11.48 -53.83
CA ASN A 148 -22.63 -11.14 -54.87
C ASN A 148 -24.04 -11.21 -54.26
N TYR A 149 -24.57 -10.09 -53.80
CA TYR A 149 -26.00 -9.93 -53.61
C TYR A 149 -26.59 -9.57 -54.97
N TYR A 150 -27.35 -10.51 -55.54
CA TYR A 150 -28.38 -10.18 -56.52
C TYR A 150 -29.33 -9.18 -55.88
N HIS A 151 -29.22 -7.90 -56.24
CA HIS A 151 -30.27 -6.92 -55.99
C HIS A 151 -31.31 -7.04 -57.10
N PRO A 152 -32.61 -7.22 -56.79
CA PRO A 152 -33.65 -6.98 -57.76
C PRO A 152 -33.69 -5.48 -58.04
N THR A 153 -33.67 -5.15 -59.33
CA THR A 153 -33.81 -3.81 -59.90
C THR A 153 -34.86 -2.97 -59.17
N THR A 154 -34.41 -1.90 -58.50
CA THR A 154 -35.26 -0.74 -58.21
C THR A 154 -34.47 0.52 -58.52
N SER A 155 -35.18 1.45 -59.14
CA SER A 155 -34.75 2.62 -59.91
C SER A 155 -33.56 3.38 -59.34
N ALA A 156 -32.59 3.65 -60.22
CA ALA A 156 -31.44 4.50 -59.98
C ALA A 156 -31.85 5.92 -59.55
N ASN A 157 -31.67 6.23 -58.28
CA ASN A 157 -31.27 7.57 -57.88
C ASN A 157 -29.76 7.55 -57.70
N GLN A 158 -29.07 8.27 -58.60
CA GLN A 158 -27.64 8.49 -58.54
C GLN A 158 -27.29 9.23 -57.25
N VAL A 159 -26.83 8.49 -56.24
CA VAL A 159 -26.11 9.09 -55.11
C VAL A 159 -24.73 9.44 -55.64
N GLN A 160 -24.43 10.74 -55.71
CA GLN A 160 -23.09 11.21 -56.10
C GLN A 160 -22.03 10.60 -55.16
N PRO A 161 -20.84 10.24 -55.68
CA PRO A 161 -19.76 9.77 -54.83
C PRO A 161 -19.39 10.88 -53.85
N VAL A 162 -19.53 10.62 -52.56
CA VAL A 162 -19.02 11.52 -51.52
C VAL A 162 -17.51 11.60 -51.73
N GLN A 163 -17.01 12.78 -52.11
CA GLN A 163 -15.58 13.07 -52.13
C GLN A 163 -15.05 12.86 -50.71
N GLU A 164 -14.20 11.84 -50.52
CA GLU A 164 -13.46 11.65 -49.28
C GLU A 164 -12.62 12.91 -49.03
N ALA A 165 -12.87 13.59 -47.90
CA ALA A 165 -12.13 14.79 -47.54
C ALA A 165 -10.63 14.49 -47.47
N GLU A 166 -9.81 15.28 -48.15
CA GLU A 166 -8.34 15.17 -48.05
C GLU A 166 -7.92 15.47 -46.62
N LEU A 167 -7.58 14.41 -45.87
CA LEU A 167 -7.03 14.51 -44.51
C LEU A 167 -5.67 15.23 -44.56
N GLN A 168 -5.61 16.45 -44.03
CA GLN A 168 -4.37 17.21 -43.90
C GLN A 168 -3.59 16.70 -42.70
N ALA A 169 -2.35 16.23 -42.92
CA ALA A 169 -1.46 15.85 -41.82
C ALA A 169 -1.17 17.06 -40.93
N GLY A 170 -1.20 16.87 -39.61
CA GLY A 170 -0.82 17.92 -38.66
C GLY A 170 0.65 18.34 -38.82
N PRO A 171 1.11 19.38 -38.10
CA PRO A 171 2.48 19.91 -38.21
C PRO A 171 3.58 18.87 -37.98
N ASP A 172 3.28 17.78 -37.28
CA ASP A 172 4.23 16.68 -37.00
C ASP A 172 4.15 15.51 -38.01
N GLY A 173 3.38 15.65 -39.10
CA GLY A 173 3.21 14.62 -40.13
C GLY A 173 2.34 13.41 -39.74
N LEU A 174 1.67 13.47 -38.58
CA LEU A 174 0.71 12.46 -38.11
C LEU A 174 -0.73 12.94 -38.28
N VAL A 175 -1.66 12.00 -38.39
CA VAL A 175 -3.11 12.22 -38.49
C VAL A 175 -3.83 11.69 -37.25
N GLU A 176 -4.98 12.27 -36.94
CA GLU A 176 -5.86 11.77 -35.88
C GLU A 176 -6.51 10.46 -36.32
N PHE A 177 -6.42 9.43 -35.48
CA PHE A 177 -6.93 8.09 -35.79
C PHE A 177 -8.45 8.08 -36.00
N ASP A 178 -9.18 8.89 -35.25
CA ASP A 178 -10.65 8.92 -35.26
C ASP A 178 -11.21 9.51 -36.57
N GLU A 179 -10.41 10.24 -37.34
CA GLU A 179 -10.79 10.83 -38.63
C GLU A 179 -10.53 9.88 -39.82
N LEU A 180 -9.87 8.74 -39.58
CA LEU A 180 -9.56 7.75 -40.61
C LEU A 180 -10.80 6.92 -41.00
N SER A 181 -10.87 6.47 -42.25
CA SER A 181 -11.83 5.43 -42.65
C SER A 181 -11.53 4.11 -41.92
N LYS A 182 -12.53 3.24 -41.75
CA LYS A 182 -12.34 1.92 -41.09
C LYS A 182 -11.22 1.09 -41.73
N ILE A 183 -11.03 1.20 -43.04
CA ILE A 183 -9.96 0.50 -43.78
C ILE A 183 -8.59 1.07 -43.38
N GLN A 184 -8.47 2.39 -43.32
CA GLN A 184 -7.25 3.07 -42.89
C GLN A 184 -6.95 2.83 -41.40
N MET A 185 -7.97 2.83 -40.53
CA MET A 185 -7.85 2.50 -39.10
C MET A 185 -7.22 1.11 -38.91
N ARG A 186 -7.72 0.09 -39.62
CA ARG A 186 -7.17 -1.27 -39.59
C ARG A 186 -5.72 -1.33 -40.04
N ALA A 187 -5.40 -0.63 -41.14
CA ALA A 187 -4.03 -0.56 -41.66
C ALA A 187 -3.08 0.18 -40.70
N ALA A 188 -3.57 1.18 -39.96
CA ALA A 188 -2.81 1.85 -38.92
C ALA A 188 -2.56 0.93 -37.72
N ILE A 189 -3.58 0.19 -37.25
CA ILE A 189 -3.45 -0.76 -36.14
C ILE A 189 -2.41 -1.84 -36.46
N SER A 190 -2.46 -2.47 -37.64
CA SER A 190 -1.51 -3.52 -38.02
C SER A 190 -0.07 -2.99 -38.07
N LYS A 191 0.15 -1.80 -38.66
CA LYS A 191 1.46 -1.14 -38.68
C LYS A 191 1.98 -0.82 -37.28
N LEU A 192 1.13 -0.31 -36.39
CA LEU A 192 1.52 -0.01 -35.01
C LEU A 192 1.91 -1.29 -34.26
N ILE A 193 1.16 -2.39 -34.42
CA ILE A 193 1.51 -3.69 -33.83
C ILE A 193 2.86 -4.20 -34.35
N ASP A 194 3.18 -4.00 -35.63
CA ASP A 194 4.48 -4.40 -36.20
C ASP A 194 5.66 -3.62 -35.60
N THR A 195 5.44 -2.39 -35.11
CA THR A 195 6.49 -1.61 -34.41
C THR A 195 6.78 -2.13 -33.00
N LEU A 196 5.83 -2.78 -32.33
CA LEU A 196 6.00 -3.26 -30.95
C LEU A 196 7.11 -4.33 -30.85
N PRO A 197 7.88 -4.38 -29.75
CA PRO A 197 8.78 -5.51 -29.47
C PRO A 197 8.00 -6.81 -29.24
N SER A 198 8.68 -7.96 -29.12
CA SER A 198 8.01 -9.21 -28.74
C SER A 198 7.55 -9.15 -27.28
N ILE A 199 6.46 -9.85 -26.94
CA ILE A 199 5.92 -9.84 -25.57
C ILE A 199 6.91 -10.44 -24.56
N GLU A 200 7.73 -11.40 -25.00
CA GLU A 200 8.78 -12.00 -24.17
C GLU A 200 9.92 -11.01 -23.87
N ASP A 201 10.31 -10.18 -24.85
CA ASP A 201 11.31 -9.14 -24.61
C ASP A 201 10.77 -8.08 -23.65
N MET A 202 9.48 -7.73 -23.76
CA MET A 202 8.79 -6.87 -22.80
C MET A 202 8.82 -7.46 -21.39
N LYS A 203 8.51 -8.76 -21.25
CA LYS A 203 8.54 -9.46 -19.96
C LYS A 203 9.95 -9.46 -19.36
N LYS A 204 10.97 -9.82 -20.13
CA LYS A 204 12.38 -9.81 -19.69
C LYS A 204 12.84 -8.43 -19.23
N HIS A 205 12.40 -7.38 -19.91
CA HIS A 205 12.69 -6.00 -19.51
C HIS A 205 12.03 -5.66 -18.16
N LEU A 206 10.75 -6.01 -17.97
CA LEU A 206 10.02 -5.76 -16.72
C LEU A 206 10.56 -6.58 -15.52
N GLU A 207 11.06 -7.79 -15.77
CA GLU A 207 11.62 -8.69 -14.74
C GLU A 207 13.11 -8.45 -14.45
N ARG A 208 13.74 -7.49 -15.15
CA ARG A 208 15.16 -7.17 -14.95
C ARG A 208 15.41 -6.77 -13.50
N LYS A 209 16.34 -7.47 -12.83
CA LYS A 209 16.74 -7.17 -11.45
C LYS A 209 17.23 -5.74 -11.36
N VAL A 210 16.58 -4.95 -10.51
CA VAL A 210 16.93 -3.55 -10.24
C VAL A 210 17.66 -3.47 -8.91
N THR A 211 18.71 -2.65 -8.84
CA THR A 211 19.40 -2.33 -7.59
C THR A 211 18.45 -1.61 -6.64
N VAL A 212 18.47 -1.99 -5.35
CA VAL A 212 17.65 -1.38 -4.31
C VAL A 212 17.78 0.16 -4.38
N GLY A 213 16.64 0.86 -4.49
CA GLY A 213 16.58 2.33 -4.63
C GLY A 213 16.38 2.88 -6.04
N LYS A 214 16.41 2.04 -7.10
CA LYS A 214 16.00 2.45 -8.47
C LYS A 214 14.59 1.96 -8.78
N SER A 215 13.81 2.75 -9.52
CA SER A 215 12.46 2.37 -9.95
C SER A 215 12.51 1.16 -10.89
N LYS A 216 11.47 0.31 -10.86
CA LYS A 216 11.30 -0.76 -11.85
C LYS A 216 11.29 -0.16 -13.27
N PRO A 217 11.90 -0.83 -14.25
CA PRO A 217 11.93 -0.35 -15.63
C PRO A 217 10.50 -0.23 -16.17
N LYS A 218 10.20 0.87 -16.85
CA LYS A 218 8.89 1.07 -17.47
C LYS A 218 8.88 0.47 -18.87
N LEU A 219 7.69 0.08 -19.34
CA LEU A 219 7.52 -0.52 -20.66
C LEU A 219 8.00 0.39 -21.80
N ARG A 220 7.75 1.71 -21.68
CA ARG A 220 8.17 2.73 -22.67
C ARG A 220 9.68 2.92 -22.77
N GLU A 221 10.45 2.43 -21.80
CA GLU A 221 11.93 2.60 -21.76
C GLU A 221 12.65 1.50 -22.57
N ILE A 222 11.94 0.48 -23.05
CA ILE A 222 12.54 -0.64 -23.79
C ILE A 222 13.07 -0.22 -25.16
N ASP A 223 12.30 0.62 -25.86
CA ASP A 223 12.63 1.11 -27.20
C ASP A 223 12.03 2.52 -27.39
N PRO A 224 12.87 3.57 -27.36
CA PRO A 224 12.44 4.94 -27.59
C PRO A 224 11.91 5.21 -29.01
N SER A 225 12.17 4.32 -29.98
CA SER A 225 11.70 4.48 -31.37
C SER A 225 10.23 4.08 -31.56
N VAL A 226 9.66 3.34 -30.61
CA VAL A 226 8.26 2.92 -30.67
C VAL A 226 7.34 4.08 -30.34
N SER A 227 6.43 4.40 -31.27
CA SER A 227 5.49 5.51 -31.09
C SER A 227 4.61 5.34 -29.83
N PRO A 228 4.25 6.43 -29.13
CA PRO A 228 3.29 6.39 -28.03
C PRO A 228 1.94 5.74 -28.39
N ALA A 229 1.50 5.92 -29.64
CA ALA A 229 0.28 5.32 -30.16
C ALA A 229 0.33 3.79 -30.18
N ALA A 230 1.48 3.18 -30.48
CA ALA A 230 1.63 1.72 -30.48
C ALA A 230 1.45 1.14 -29.05
N TRP A 231 1.99 1.81 -28.03
CA TRP A 231 1.80 1.43 -26.63
C TRP A 231 0.33 1.55 -26.17
N LEU A 232 -0.37 2.58 -26.63
CA LEU A 232 -1.80 2.75 -26.37
C LEU A 232 -2.64 1.68 -27.08
N ILE A 233 -2.29 1.29 -28.30
CA ILE A 233 -2.92 0.16 -28.99
C ILE A 233 -2.69 -1.14 -28.24
N LEU A 234 -1.48 -1.42 -27.76
CA LEU A 234 -1.21 -2.60 -26.94
C LEU A 234 -2.07 -2.61 -25.67
N ARG A 235 -2.15 -1.47 -24.98
CA ARG A 235 -3.00 -1.28 -23.81
C ARG A 235 -4.48 -1.48 -24.13
N TRP A 236 -4.94 -0.99 -25.27
CA TRP A 236 -6.31 -1.18 -25.74
C TRP A 236 -6.59 -2.66 -26.06
N ILE A 237 -5.68 -3.38 -26.72
CA ILE A 237 -5.87 -4.81 -27.04
C ILE A 237 -6.08 -5.62 -25.76
N VAL A 238 -5.24 -5.42 -24.74
CA VAL A 238 -5.34 -6.13 -23.47
C VAL A 238 -6.52 -5.63 -22.64
N GLY A 239 -6.68 -4.31 -22.53
CA GLY A 239 -7.70 -3.68 -21.70
C GLY A 239 -9.14 -3.82 -22.22
N SER A 240 -9.32 -4.02 -23.53
CA SER A 240 -10.62 -4.29 -24.15
C SER A 240 -11.06 -5.76 -24.02
N CYS A 241 -10.19 -6.66 -23.55
CA CYS A 241 -10.54 -8.05 -23.33
C CYS A 241 -11.34 -8.20 -22.04
N THR A 242 -12.64 -8.51 -22.17
CA THR A 242 -13.57 -8.72 -21.06
C THR A 242 -13.48 -10.14 -20.47
N ALA A 243 -12.90 -11.08 -21.23
CA ALA A 243 -12.71 -12.48 -20.85
C ALA A 243 -11.41 -12.70 -20.06
N LEU A 244 -11.45 -13.69 -19.17
CA LEU A 244 -10.26 -14.24 -18.52
C LEU A 244 -9.75 -15.42 -19.34
N ILE A 245 -8.50 -15.36 -19.78
CA ILE A 245 -7.87 -16.37 -20.62
C ILE A 245 -6.55 -16.77 -19.98
N GLU A 246 -6.41 -18.06 -19.69
CA GLU A 246 -5.22 -18.63 -19.05
C GLU A 246 -4.77 -19.85 -19.84
N GLU A 247 -3.47 -19.96 -20.12
CA GLU A 247 -2.95 -21.15 -20.78
C GLU A 247 -2.82 -22.29 -19.76
N ILE A 248 -3.31 -23.47 -20.13
CA ILE A 248 -3.19 -24.68 -19.32
C ILE A 248 -1.84 -25.33 -19.60
N THR A 249 -0.96 -25.35 -18.60
CA THR A 249 0.40 -25.93 -18.72
C THR A 249 0.54 -27.28 -17.99
N SER A 250 -0.29 -27.53 -16.97
CA SER A 250 -0.29 -28.77 -16.19
C SER A 250 -0.99 -29.90 -16.95
N GLY A 251 -0.29 -31.03 -17.12
CA GLY A 251 -0.80 -32.20 -17.86
C GLY A 251 -2.11 -32.77 -17.30
N ASP A 252 -2.35 -32.61 -16.00
CA ASP A 252 -3.54 -33.07 -15.29
C ASP A 252 -4.81 -32.27 -15.63
N GLU A 253 -4.65 -31.03 -16.12
CA GLU A 253 -5.76 -30.12 -16.47
C GLU A 253 -6.03 -30.06 -17.99
N LEU A 254 -5.20 -30.73 -18.80
CA LEU A 254 -5.38 -30.78 -20.25
C LEU A 254 -6.51 -31.74 -20.64
N ILE A 255 -7.31 -31.35 -21.63
CA ILE A 255 -8.24 -32.23 -22.31
C ILE A 255 -7.43 -33.35 -22.95
N GLN A 256 -7.70 -34.59 -22.54
CA GLN A 256 -7.01 -35.78 -23.05
C GLN A 256 -7.64 -36.22 -24.38
N ASN A 257 -6.87 -37.00 -25.15
CA ASN A 257 -7.22 -37.46 -26.51
C ASN A 257 -7.30 -36.34 -27.57
N LEU A 258 -6.69 -35.18 -27.31
CA LEU A 258 -6.43 -34.12 -28.30
C LEU A 258 -5.03 -34.27 -28.91
N ASP A 259 -4.84 -33.85 -30.16
CA ASP A 259 -3.50 -33.79 -30.76
C ASP A 259 -2.63 -32.77 -30.01
N LYS A 260 -1.37 -33.15 -29.71
CA LYS A 260 -0.40 -32.35 -28.94
C LYS A 260 -0.05 -31.01 -29.61
N ASN A 261 -0.36 -30.88 -30.89
CA ASN A 261 -0.16 -29.64 -31.66
C ASN A 261 -1.16 -28.52 -31.29
N TRP A 262 -2.23 -28.84 -30.57
CA TRP A 262 -3.20 -27.85 -30.10
C TRP A 262 -2.88 -27.43 -28.67
N ARG A 263 -2.54 -26.16 -28.49
CA ARG A 263 -2.44 -25.56 -27.16
C ARG A 263 -3.83 -25.25 -26.63
N GLN A 264 -4.01 -25.44 -25.33
CA GLN A 264 -5.29 -25.32 -24.67
C GLN A 264 -5.26 -24.12 -23.72
N PHE A 265 -6.19 -23.20 -23.92
CA PHE A 265 -6.42 -22.08 -23.01
C PHE A 265 -7.75 -22.29 -22.33
N ARG A 266 -7.78 -22.11 -21.01
CA ARG A 266 -9.01 -21.94 -20.27
C ARG A 266 -9.56 -20.56 -20.60
N LEU A 267 -10.79 -20.53 -21.06
CA LEU A 267 -11.49 -19.35 -21.50
C LEU A 267 -12.72 -19.19 -20.62
N THR A 268 -12.79 -18.12 -19.84
CA THR A 268 -13.99 -17.77 -19.09
C THR A 268 -14.51 -16.45 -19.64
N VAL A 269 -15.61 -16.53 -20.40
CA VAL A 269 -16.25 -15.38 -21.06
C VAL A 269 -17.56 -15.09 -20.36
N GLY A 270 -17.72 -13.88 -19.84
CA GLY A 270 -18.97 -13.41 -19.24
C GLY A 270 -18.92 -13.31 -17.72
N ALA A 271 -19.65 -12.35 -17.17
CA ALA A 271 -19.72 -12.08 -15.74
C ALA A 271 -20.41 -13.18 -14.92
N PRO A 272 -20.30 -13.08 -13.58
CA PRO A 272 -21.08 -13.89 -12.66
C PRO A 272 -22.59 -13.97 -12.96
N ASP A 273 -23.20 -12.94 -13.58
CA ASP A 273 -24.62 -12.98 -13.97
C ASP A 273 -24.89 -13.87 -15.19
N ALA A 274 -24.02 -13.85 -16.21
CA ALA A 274 -24.15 -14.75 -17.36
C ALA A 274 -23.98 -16.21 -16.93
N GLU A 275 -23.05 -16.47 -16.00
CA GLU A 275 -22.87 -17.77 -15.37
C GLU A 275 -24.07 -18.16 -14.48
N ALA A 276 -24.65 -17.21 -13.74
CA ALA A 276 -25.88 -17.44 -12.97
C ALA A 276 -27.09 -17.74 -13.86
N LYS A 277 -27.24 -17.04 -15.00
CA LYS A 277 -28.28 -17.29 -16.02
C LYS A 277 -28.11 -18.67 -16.63
N PHE A 278 -26.89 -19.04 -17.02
CA PHE A 278 -26.57 -20.37 -17.52
C PHE A 278 -26.89 -21.44 -16.46
N ASN A 279 -26.43 -21.27 -15.22
CA ASN A 279 -26.70 -22.20 -14.12
C ASN A 279 -28.20 -22.30 -13.80
N THR A 280 -28.95 -21.21 -13.91
CA THR A 280 -30.41 -21.20 -13.76
C THR A 280 -31.08 -21.97 -14.89
N ALA A 281 -30.63 -21.77 -16.14
CA ALA A 281 -31.12 -22.52 -17.29
C ALA A 281 -30.81 -24.02 -17.16
N VAL A 282 -29.63 -24.39 -16.67
CA VAL A 282 -29.26 -25.78 -16.33
C VAL A 282 -30.20 -26.34 -15.26
N LYS A 283 -30.44 -25.64 -14.15
CA LYS A 283 -31.37 -26.09 -13.10
C LYS A 283 -32.79 -26.29 -13.61
N LEU A 284 -33.29 -25.36 -14.43
CA LEU A 284 -34.61 -25.46 -15.07
C LEU A 284 -34.67 -26.64 -16.04
N ALA A 285 -33.60 -26.88 -16.78
CA ALA A 285 -33.48 -28.03 -17.68
C ALA A 285 -33.47 -29.36 -16.92
N SER A 286 -32.68 -29.47 -15.86
CA SER A 286 -32.61 -30.66 -15.00
C SER A 286 -33.95 -30.95 -14.31
N ALA A 287 -34.75 -29.94 -14.01
CA ALA A 287 -36.11 -30.14 -13.49
C ALA A 287 -37.11 -30.59 -14.56
N ALA A 288 -36.89 -30.24 -15.83
CA ALA A 288 -37.81 -30.53 -16.93
C ALA A 288 -37.57 -31.89 -17.61
N ASP A 289 -36.33 -32.37 -17.68
CA ASP A 289 -35.95 -33.62 -18.35
C ASP A 289 -35.13 -34.55 -17.45
N LYS A 290 -35.47 -35.84 -17.45
CA LYS A 290 -34.75 -36.89 -16.71
C LYS A 290 -33.31 -37.06 -17.20
N ASN A 291 -33.05 -36.85 -18.49
CA ASN A 291 -31.70 -36.93 -19.04
C ASN A 291 -30.85 -35.73 -18.59
N ALA A 292 -31.42 -34.53 -18.63
CA ALA A 292 -30.77 -33.31 -18.13
C ALA A 292 -30.55 -33.31 -16.61
N SER A 293 -31.30 -34.13 -15.85
CA SER A 293 -31.04 -34.34 -14.42
C SER A 293 -29.79 -35.19 -14.16
N LYS A 294 -29.43 -36.10 -15.08
CA LYS A 294 -28.23 -36.95 -14.95
C LYS A 294 -27.01 -36.32 -15.63
N TYR A 295 -27.23 -35.72 -16.80
CA TYR A 295 -26.21 -35.05 -17.62
C TYR A 295 -26.66 -33.61 -17.87
N PRO A 296 -26.31 -32.65 -17.00
CA PRO A 296 -26.86 -31.29 -17.06
C PRO A 296 -26.42 -30.48 -18.28
N VAL A 297 -25.21 -30.76 -18.81
CA VAL A 297 -24.60 -30.02 -19.92
C VAL A 297 -24.08 -30.95 -21.00
N LEU A 298 -24.01 -30.43 -22.23
CA LEU A 298 -23.39 -31.03 -23.40
C LEU A 298 -22.15 -30.22 -23.78
N TYR A 299 -21.11 -30.90 -24.26
CA TYR A 299 -19.92 -30.25 -24.81
C TYR A 299 -19.93 -30.31 -26.33
N ALA A 300 -19.63 -29.20 -27.00
CA ALA A 300 -19.53 -29.17 -28.46
C ALA A 300 -18.54 -28.12 -28.95
N PHE A 301 -18.03 -28.32 -30.16
CA PHE A 301 -16.98 -27.50 -30.76
C PHE A 301 -17.53 -26.42 -31.68
N HIS A 302 -17.02 -25.19 -31.54
CA HIS A 302 -17.28 -24.10 -32.47
C HIS A 302 -15.98 -23.68 -33.15
N GLY A 303 -15.93 -23.83 -34.47
CA GLY A 303 -14.81 -23.36 -35.30
C GLY A 303 -15.18 -22.08 -36.01
N SER A 304 -14.26 -21.13 -36.05
CA SER A 304 -14.41 -19.89 -36.83
C SER A 304 -13.05 -19.47 -37.39
N PRO A 305 -12.99 -18.80 -38.56
CA PRO A 305 -11.76 -18.21 -39.07
C PRO A 305 -11.08 -17.31 -38.03
N LEU A 306 -9.74 -17.32 -38.01
CA LEU A 306 -8.96 -16.64 -36.97
C LEU A 306 -9.31 -15.15 -36.82
N ARG A 307 -9.55 -14.46 -37.95
CA ARG A 307 -9.92 -13.03 -38.01
C ARG A 307 -11.16 -12.65 -37.18
N ASN A 308 -12.07 -13.59 -36.91
CA ASN A 308 -13.29 -13.31 -36.13
C ASN A 308 -13.07 -13.42 -34.62
N TRP A 309 -12.00 -14.08 -34.18
CA TRP A 309 -11.80 -14.38 -32.76
C TRP A 309 -11.53 -13.14 -31.92
N HIS A 310 -11.04 -12.04 -32.52
CA HIS A 310 -10.93 -10.75 -31.84
C HIS A 310 -12.30 -10.27 -31.29
N SER A 311 -13.38 -10.42 -32.07
CA SER A 311 -14.73 -10.08 -31.60
C SER A 311 -15.30 -11.15 -30.68
N ILE A 312 -15.11 -12.44 -31.00
CA ILE A 312 -15.73 -13.54 -30.24
C ILE A 312 -15.26 -13.56 -28.79
N VAL A 313 -13.96 -13.34 -28.52
CA VAL A 313 -13.44 -13.34 -27.14
C VAL A 313 -13.93 -12.14 -26.31
N ARG A 314 -14.47 -11.10 -26.95
CA ARG A 314 -14.98 -9.88 -26.28
C ARG A 314 -16.50 -9.88 -26.09
N HIS A 315 -17.23 -10.39 -27.08
CA HIS A 315 -18.69 -10.36 -27.11
C HIS A 315 -19.35 -11.73 -26.87
N GLY A 316 -18.57 -12.82 -26.82
CA GLY A 316 -19.08 -14.18 -26.83
C GLY A 316 -19.55 -14.62 -28.22
N LEU A 317 -20.19 -15.79 -28.28
CA LEU A 317 -20.75 -16.33 -29.52
C LEU A 317 -22.13 -15.72 -29.79
N TRP A 318 -22.31 -15.16 -30.98
CA TRP A 318 -23.57 -14.55 -31.41
C TRP A 318 -23.81 -14.83 -32.90
N TYR A 319 -25.03 -14.58 -33.37
CA TYR A 319 -25.40 -14.75 -34.77
C TYR A 319 -26.29 -13.61 -35.26
N LYS A 320 -26.28 -13.38 -36.58
CA LYS A 320 -27.21 -12.45 -37.27
C LYS A 320 -28.42 -13.22 -37.77
N HIS A 321 -29.61 -12.65 -37.59
CA HIS A 321 -30.84 -13.13 -38.20
C HIS A 321 -30.80 -12.90 -39.72
N ILE A 322 -31.06 -13.95 -40.50
CA ILE A 322 -31.14 -13.88 -41.96
C ILE A 322 -32.55 -14.30 -42.37
N ALA A 323 -33.18 -13.52 -43.25
CA ALA A 323 -34.59 -13.67 -43.65
C ALA A 323 -34.91 -15.02 -44.31
N ASN A 324 -33.99 -15.57 -45.12
CA ASN A 324 -34.15 -16.88 -45.77
C ASN A 324 -33.64 -18.06 -44.91
N GLY A 325 -33.21 -17.80 -43.67
CA GLY A 325 -32.58 -18.78 -42.79
C GLY A 325 -31.16 -19.16 -43.21
N ARG A 326 -30.39 -19.71 -42.26
CA ARG A 326 -29.16 -20.48 -42.55
C ARG A 326 -29.57 -21.95 -42.80
N ALA A 327 -28.67 -22.78 -43.33
CA ALA A 327 -28.97 -24.16 -43.78
C ALA A 327 -29.72 -25.04 -42.76
N TYR A 328 -29.61 -24.73 -41.46
CA TYR A 328 -30.30 -25.45 -40.37
C TYR A 328 -31.01 -24.48 -39.39
N GLY A 329 -31.39 -23.29 -39.87
CA GLY A 329 -32.07 -22.25 -39.07
C GLY A 329 -31.12 -21.23 -38.43
N ASN A 330 -31.70 -20.18 -37.83
CA ASN A 330 -30.93 -19.12 -37.19
C ASN A 330 -30.48 -19.55 -35.78
N GLY A 331 -29.18 -19.50 -35.53
CA GLY A 331 -28.58 -19.83 -34.23
C GLY A 331 -27.06 -19.95 -34.31
N VAL A 332 -26.42 -20.22 -33.18
CA VAL A 332 -25.00 -20.56 -33.08
C VAL A 332 -24.81 -22.03 -33.41
N TYR A 333 -23.90 -22.32 -34.34
CA TYR A 333 -23.60 -23.67 -34.84
C TYR A 333 -22.47 -24.31 -34.04
N LEU A 334 -22.73 -25.50 -33.51
CA LEU A 334 -21.82 -26.26 -32.65
C LEU A 334 -21.76 -27.72 -33.13
N ALA A 335 -20.55 -28.22 -33.38
CA ALA A 335 -20.31 -29.56 -33.89
C ALA A 335 -20.04 -30.56 -32.75
N LYS A 336 -20.63 -31.76 -32.86
CA LYS A 336 -20.38 -32.88 -31.93
C LYS A 336 -19.00 -33.50 -32.14
N ASP A 337 -18.54 -33.52 -33.39
CA ASP A 337 -17.21 -33.97 -33.77
C ASP A 337 -16.30 -32.77 -34.00
N ALA A 338 -15.18 -32.72 -33.27
CA ALA A 338 -14.17 -31.67 -33.42
C ALA A 338 -13.57 -31.62 -34.82
N SER A 339 -13.48 -32.73 -35.55
CA SER A 339 -12.89 -32.76 -36.91
C SER A 339 -13.63 -31.83 -37.88
N VAL A 340 -14.94 -31.65 -37.70
CA VAL A 340 -15.75 -30.72 -38.48
C VAL A 340 -15.31 -29.28 -38.21
N SER A 341 -15.27 -28.89 -36.94
CA SER A 341 -14.91 -27.53 -36.53
C SER A 341 -13.44 -27.21 -36.76
N MET A 342 -12.53 -28.15 -36.48
CA MET A 342 -11.08 -28.00 -36.66
C MET A 342 -10.64 -28.07 -38.12
N GLY A 343 -11.36 -28.83 -38.97
CA GLY A 343 -11.03 -29.01 -40.37
C GLY A 343 -11.63 -27.92 -41.27
N THR A 344 -12.96 -27.80 -41.30
CA THR A 344 -13.66 -26.99 -42.31
C THR A 344 -13.88 -25.54 -41.86
N TYR A 345 -14.18 -25.33 -40.58
CA TYR A 345 -14.67 -24.02 -40.09
C TYR A 345 -13.59 -23.16 -39.44
N ALA A 346 -12.63 -23.77 -38.73
CA ALA A 346 -11.44 -23.10 -38.21
C ALA A 346 -10.43 -22.88 -39.33
N GLN A 347 -10.76 -22.01 -40.27
CA GLN A 347 -9.89 -21.68 -41.40
C GLN A 347 -8.57 -21.07 -40.91
N GLY A 348 -7.47 -21.55 -41.50
CA GLY A 348 -6.13 -21.05 -41.23
C GLY A 348 -5.99 -19.58 -41.65
N SER A 349 -5.37 -18.78 -40.78
CA SER A 349 -5.02 -17.40 -41.11
C SER A 349 -4.04 -17.33 -42.27
N GLN A 350 -4.18 -16.31 -43.13
CA GLN A 350 -3.19 -15.99 -44.17
C GLN A 350 -2.12 -15.02 -43.67
N SER A 351 -2.34 -14.42 -42.51
CA SER A 351 -1.47 -13.40 -41.91
C SER A 351 -1.08 -13.76 -40.49
N THR A 352 0.18 -13.54 -40.13
CA THR A 352 0.68 -13.79 -38.77
C THR A 352 1.55 -12.64 -38.33
N TRP A 353 1.40 -12.20 -37.08
CA TRP A 353 2.30 -11.21 -36.50
C TRP A 353 3.68 -11.83 -36.33
N LYS A 354 4.69 -11.29 -37.04
CA LYS A 354 6.03 -11.89 -37.16
C LYS A 354 6.76 -12.05 -35.82
N LYS A 355 6.45 -11.19 -34.84
CA LYS A 355 7.07 -11.18 -33.51
C LYS A 355 6.27 -12.01 -32.49
N SER A 356 5.19 -12.66 -32.91
CA SER A 356 4.41 -13.54 -32.05
C SER A 356 5.18 -14.81 -31.74
N GLN A 357 5.11 -15.26 -30.50
CA GLN A 357 5.58 -16.60 -30.12
C GLN A 357 4.52 -17.66 -30.33
N SER A 358 3.25 -17.29 -30.16
CA SER A 358 2.13 -18.21 -30.31
C SER A 358 1.81 -18.53 -31.76
N CYS A 359 2.08 -17.62 -32.70
CA CYS A 359 1.85 -17.80 -34.14
C CYS A 359 0.53 -18.55 -34.44
N PRO A 360 -0.62 -18.07 -33.93
CA PRO A 360 -1.88 -18.80 -34.04
C PRO A 360 -2.29 -18.88 -35.51
N SER A 361 -2.57 -20.09 -35.99
CA SER A 361 -3.05 -20.35 -37.33
C SER A 361 -4.55 -20.67 -37.33
N ASN A 362 -4.99 -21.51 -36.41
CA ASN A 362 -6.37 -21.98 -36.30
C ASN A 362 -6.84 -21.88 -34.85
N CYS A 363 -8.13 -21.61 -34.67
CA CYS A 363 -8.72 -21.43 -33.35
C CYS A 363 -10.12 -22.04 -33.28
N VAL A 364 -10.38 -22.81 -32.23
CA VAL A 364 -11.64 -23.53 -31.99
C VAL A 364 -12.03 -23.35 -30.52
N ALA A 365 -13.29 -23.05 -30.22
CA ALA A 365 -13.80 -23.11 -28.85
C ALA A 365 -14.46 -24.45 -28.56
N LEU A 366 -14.28 -24.93 -27.34
CA LEU A 366 -15.13 -25.95 -26.73
C LEU A 366 -16.10 -25.24 -25.79
N ALA A 367 -17.39 -25.38 -26.06
CA ALA A 367 -18.45 -24.74 -25.31
C ALA A 367 -19.31 -25.75 -24.56
N GLU A 368 -19.74 -25.35 -23.37
CA GLU A 368 -20.80 -25.98 -22.59
C GLU A 368 -22.16 -25.47 -23.08
N ILE A 369 -23.10 -26.40 -23.24
CA ILE A 369 -24.46 -26.14 -23.71
C ILE A 369 -25.43 -26.81 -22.75
N VAL A 370 -26.54 -26.15 -22.42
CA VAL A 370 -27.62 -26.75 -21.62
C VAL A 370 -28.16 -28.00 -22.34
N ASN A 371 -28.27 -29.15 -21.64
CA ASN A 371 -28.72 -30.41 -22.25
C ASN A 371 -30.24 -30.46 -22.49
N LEU A 372 -30.74 -29.71 -23.47
CA LEU A 372 -32.13 -29.75 -23.95
C LEU A 372 -32.19 -29.77 -25.48
N PRO A 373 -31.72 -30.84 -26.14
CA PRO A 373 -31.65 -30.92 -27.59
C PRO A 373 -33.03 -30.82 -28.27
N SER A 374 -34.12 -31.10 -27.56
CA SER A 374 -35.51 -30.94 -28.05
C SER A 374 -35.91 -29.48 -28.32
N ARG A 375 -35.24 -28.51 -27.68
CA ARG A 375 -35.49 -27.08 -27.85
C ARG A 375 -34.48 -26.39 -28.77
N PHE A 376 -33.51 -27.13 -29.29
CA PHE A 376 -32.57 -26.59 -30.27
C PHE A 376 -33.26 -26.43 -31.62
N VAL A 377 -32.81 -25.46 -32.41
CA VAL A 377 -33.30 -25.24 -33.78
C VAL A 377 -32.96 -26.44 -34.66
N SER A 378 -31.81 -27.05 -34.41
CA SER A 378 -31.42 -28.35 -34.97
C SER A 378 -30.51 -29.07 -33.99
N SER A 379 -30.61 -30.40 -33.95
CA SER A 379 -29.76 -31.27 -33.15
C SER A 379 -28.99 -32.31 -33.99
N ASN A 380 -29.27 -32.38 -35.29
CA ASN A 380 -28.62 -33.31 -36.22
C ASN A 380 -28.57 -32.68 -37.63
N PRO A 381 -27.39 -32.57 -38.28
CA PRO A 381 -26.07 -33.09 -37.87
C PRO A 381 -25.35 -32.25 -36.80
N TYR A 382 -25.74 -30.99 -36.62
CA TYR A 382 -25.10 -30.04 -35.70
C TYR A 382 -26.08 -29.54 -34.65
N PHE A 383 -25.56 -29.09 -33.51
CA PHE A 383 -26.36 -28.34 -32.54
C PHE A 383 -26.47 -26.90 -33.00
N VAL A 384 -27.71 -26.42 -33.17
CA VAL A 384 -28.02 -25.03 -33.52
C VAL A 384 -28.84 -24.44 -32.40
N VAL A 385 -28.20 -23.57 -31.61
CA VAL A 385 -28.80 -22.98 -30.40
C VAL A 385 -29.12 -21.51 -30.69
N ALA A 386 -30.40 -21.14 -30.58
CA ALA A 386 -30.84 -19.77 -30.77
C ALA A 386 -30.66 -18.91 -29.51
N ASP A 387 -30.81 -19.49 -28.32
CA ASP A 387 -30.60 -18.78 -27.07
C ASP A 387 -29.11 -18.75 -26.70
N THR A 388 -28.47 -17.60 -26.85
CA THR A 388 -27.04 -17.43 -26.53
C THR A 388 -26.74 -17.57 -25.04
N THR A 389 -27.73 -17.44 -24.16
CA THR A 389 -27.55 -17.61 -22.71
C THR A 389 -27.36 -19.08 -22.31
N TRP A 390 -27.64 -20.01 -23.22
CA TRP A 390 -27.47 -21.45 -23.01
C TRP A 390 -26.10 -21.96 -23.47
N ILE A 391 -25.20 -21.05 -23.86
CA ILE A 391 -23.89 -21.39 -24.42
C ILE A 391 -22.82 -20.67 -23.60
N MET A 392 -21.87 -21.44 -23.08
CA MET A 392 -20.72 -20.90 -22.36
C MET A 392 -19.43 -21.45 -22.96
N CYS A 393 -18.57 -20.58 -23.49
CA CYS A 393 -17.24 -21.00 -23.95
C CYS A 393 -16.34 -21.27 -22.75
N ARG A 394 -15.74 -22.47 -22.65
CA ARG A 394 -14.86 -22.87 -21.53
C ARG A 394 -13.40 -23.07 -21.92
N TYR A 395 -13.15 -23.53 -23.14
CA TYR A 395 -11.79 -23.74 -23.63
C TYR A 395 -11.61 -23.14 -25.02
N LEU A 396 -10.41 -22.63 -25.26
CA LEU A 396 -9.94 -22.14 -26.54
C LEU A 396 -8.75 -23.01 -26.98
N LEU A 397 -8.92 -23.71 -28.09
CA LEU A 397 -7.94 -24.61 -28.68
C LEU A 397 -7.26 -23.89 -29.83
N ILE A 398 -5.94 -23.74 -29.75
CA ILE A 398 -5.17 -22.94 -30.70
C ILE A 398 -4.05 -23.78 -31.29
N LYS A 399 -4.06 -23.86 -32.62
CA LYS A 399 -2.97 -24.43 -33.41
C LYS A 399 -2.02 -23.30 -33.81
N GLY A 400 -0.72 -23.52 -33.70
CA GLY A 400 0.28 -22.53 -34.12
C GLY A 400 1.55 -23.18 -34.67
N ALA A 401 2.40 -22.37 -35.31
CA ALA A 401 3.65 -22.83 -35.93
C ALA A 401 4.79 -22.91 -34.90
N SER A 402 4.75 -23.92 -34.02
CA SER A 402 5.94 -24.36 -33.28
C SER A 402 5.71 -25.78 -32.74
N LEU A 403 5.93 -26.78 -33.61
CA LEU A 403 6.18 -28.19 -33.28
C LEU A 403 6.52 -28.99 -34.57
N SER A 404 7.66 -28.67 -35.19
CA SER A 404 8.41 -29.51 -36.15
C SER A 404 9.64 -28.69 -36.58
N GLU A 405 10.91 -29.09 -36.41
CA GLU A 405 11.52 -30.34 -36.84
C GLU A 405 12.68 -30.75 -35.89
N VAL A 406 12.55 -31.88 -35.20
CA VAL A 406 13.70 -32.76 -34.90
C VAL A 406 13.25 -34.17 -35.24
N SER A 407 13.39 -34.51 -36.52
CA SER A 407 13.35 -35.89 -36.98
C SER A 407 14.75 -36.49 -36.85
N GLY A 408 14.86 -37.57 -36.08
CA GLY A 408 15.96 -38.54 -36.18
C GLY A 408 16.86 -38.66 -34.96
N ASN A 409 16.40 -39.40 -33.94
CA ASN A 409 17.11 -40.62 -33.59
C ASN A 409 16.23 -41.55 -32.75
N SER A 410 16.08 -42.76 -33.27
CA SER A 410 15.65 -43.92 -32.52
C SER A 410 16.63 -44.16 -31.39
N ASP A 411 16.19 -44.08 -30.14
CA ASP A 411 16.82 -44.83 -29.07
C ASP A 411 15.75 -45.51 -28.21
N SER A 412 15.89 -46.83 -28.20
CA SER A 412 15.17 -47.81 -27.43
C SER A 412 15.47 -47.72 -25.94
N ALA A 413 14.46 -48.11 -25.17
CA ALA A 413 14.54 -48.69 -23.83
C ALA A 413 14.90 -47.77 -22.64
N GLY A 414 13.91 -47.65 -21.74
CA GLY A 414 14.15 -47.72 -20.30
C GLY A 414 14.12 -46.41 -19.53
N SER A 415 12.95 -46.00 -19.04
CA SER A 415 12.72 -45.75 -17.62
C SER A 415 11.26 -45.34 -17.41
N SER A 416 10.45 -46.30 -16.97
CA SER A 416 9.11 -46.03 -16.47
C SER A 416 9.22 -45.44 -15.07
N THR A 417 9.37 -44.12 -14.98
CA THR A 417 9.02 -43.42 -13.75
C THR A 417 7.50 -43.45 -13.63
N LYS A 418 7.00 -44.38 -12.81
CA LYS A 418 5.61 -44.40 -12.34
C LYS A 418 5.32 -43.06 -11.66
N ALA A 419 4.75 -42.11 -12.41
CA ALA A 419 4.03 -41.00 -11.82
C ALA A 419 2.85 -41.62 -11.05
N SER A 420 2.83 -41.42 -9.74
CA SER A 420 1.71 -41.77 -8.89
C SER A 420 0.46 -41.06 -9.44
N SER A 421 -0.44 -41.81 -10.06
CA SER A 421 -1.74 -41.33 -10.52
C SER A 421 -2.58 -40.99 -9.30
N ARG A 422 -2.47 -39.76 -8.79
CA ARG A 422 -3.53 -39.17 -7.96
C ARG A 422 -4.79 -39.15 -8.83
N GLY A 423 -5.89 -39.71 -8.33
CA GLY A 423 -7.10 -39.95 -9.12
C GLY A 423 -7.58 -38.68 -9.81
N LEU A 424 -7.54 -38.64 -11.14
CA LEU A 424 -8.11 -37.57 -11.94
C LEU A 424 -9.57 -37.92 -12.21
N SER A 425 -10.48 -37.08 -11.72
CA SER A 425 -11.92 -37.15 -12.04
C SER A 425 -12.18 -36.48 -13.40
N TYR A 426 -12.95 -37.14 -14.26
CA TYR A 426 -13.33 -36.63 -15.57
C TYR A 426 -14.84 -36.40 -15.63
N VAL A 427 -15.28 -35.40 -16.39
CA VAL A 427 -16.70 -35.10 -16.57
C VAL A 427 -17.40 -36.27 -17.28
N GLU A 428 -18.50 -36.76 -16.71
CA GLU A 428 -19.34 -37.78 -17.37
C GLU A 428 -20.12 -37.17 -18.55
N LEU A 429 -19.76 -37.56 -19.77
CA LEU A 429 -20.43 -37.11 -20.99
C LEU A 429 -21.72 -37.91 -21.25
N ASP A 430 -22.74 -37.24 -21.79
CA ASP A 430 -24.00 -37.87 -22.19
C ASP A 430 -23.76 -38.98 -23.24
N PRO A 431 -24.15 -40.25 -22.96
CA PRO A 431 -23.98 -41.37 -23.88
C PRO A 431 -24.70 -41.20 -25.23
N ALA A 432 -25.80 -40.46 -25.29
CA ALA A 432 -26.59 -40.22 -26.50
C ALA A 432 -25.98 -39.14 -27.40
N HIS A 433 -25.20 -38.23 -26.82
CA HIS A 433 -24.63 -37.07 -27.49
C HIS A 433 -23.15 -36.89 -27.14
N LYS A 434 -22.36 -37.95 -27.36
CA LYS A 434 -20.92 -37.96 -27.10
C LYS A 434 -20.19 -36.93 -27.95
N THR A 435 -19.37 -36.12 -27.29
CA THR A 435 -18.40 -35.23 -27.93
C THR A 435 -17.19 -36.06 -28.37
N VAL A 436 -16.86 -36.00 -29.65
CA VAL A 436 -15.82 -36.86 -30.26
C VAL A 436 -14.82 -36.05 -31.07
N LEU A 437 -13.65 -36.63 -31.28
CA LEU A 437 -12.63 -36.15 -32.22
C LEU A 437 -12.29 -37.31 -33.16
N GLY A 438 -12.76 -37.24 -34.42
CA GLY A 438 -12.52 -38.31 -35.39
C GLY A 438 -13.05 -39.67 -34.92
N GLY A 439 -14.21 -39.68 -34.27
CA GLY A 439 -14.85 -40.88 -33.70
C GLY A 439 -14.31 -41.35 -32.34
N LYS A 440 -13.24 -40.77 -31.79
CA LYS A 440 -12.75 -41.08 -30.43
C LYS A 440 -13.35 -40.10 -29.41
N GLY A 441 -13.81 -40.60 -28.27
CA GLY A 441 -14.34 -39.76 -27.19
C GLY A 441 -13.25 -38.92 -26.52
N ILE A 442 -13.52 -37.63 -26.30
CA ILE A 442 -12.63 -36.75 -25.53
C ILE A 442 -12.86 -36.95 -24.03
N GLN A 443 -11.81 -36.73 -23.23
CA GLN A 443 -11.93 -36.72 -21.77
C GLN A 443 -11.60 -35.33 -21.27
N ILE A 444 -12.58 -34.69 -20.62
CA ILE A 444 -12.47 -33.34 -20.07
C ILE A 444 -12.26 -33.48 -18.56
N PRO A 445 -11.15 -33.00 -18.00
CA PRO A 445 -10.91 -32.99 -16.56
C PRO A 445 -11.98 -32.19 -15.83
N ASP A 446 -12.45 -32.68 -14.68
CA ASP A 446 -13.42 -31.96 -13.86
C ASP A 446 -12.75 -30.80 -13.10
N PRO A 447 -13.11 -29.52 -13.38
CA PRO A 447 -12.56 -28.37 -12.67
C PRO A 447 -12.89 -28.36 -11.18
N ALA A 448 -14.03 -28.95 -10.77
CA ALA A 448 -14.46 -28.96 -9.37
C ALA A 448 -13.54 -29.83 -8.49
N HIS A 449 -13.05 -30.94 -9.04
CA HIS A 449 -12.19 -31.89 -8.32
C HIS A 449 -10.90 -31.24 -7.78
N GLN A 450 -10.30 -30.30 -8.50
CA GLN A 450 -9.11 -29.59 -8.02
C GLN A 450 -9.44 -28.60 -6.92
N ILE A 451 -10.56 -27.87 -7.05
CA ILE A 451 -11.03 -26.94 -6.03
C ILE A 451 -11.36 -27.71 -4.74
N GLU A 452 -12.08 -28.82 -4.86
CA GLU A 452 -12.40 -29.71 -3.74
C GLU A 452 -11.14 -30.32 -3.13
N SER A 453 -10.17 -30.74 -3.95
CA SER A 453 -8.88 -31.24 -3.48
C SER A 453 -8.08 -30.16 -2.74
N LEU A 454 -8.04 -28.93 -3.25
CA LEU A 454 -7.39 -27.79 -2.59
C LEU A 454 -8.12 -27.38 -1.30
N LEU A 455 -9.45 -27.39 -1.30
CA LEU A 455 -10.26 -27.13 -0.11
C LEU A 455 -10.08 -28.22 0.93
N ALA A 456 -10.05 -29.49 0.53
CA ALA A 456 -9.79 -30.63 1.40
C ALA A 456 -8.37 -30.60 1.96
N LEU A 457 -7.36 -30.24 1.15
CA LEU A 457 -6.00 -30.01 1.62
C LEU A 457 -5.94 -28.87 2.64
N ARG A 458 -6.61 -27.75 2.36
CA ARG A 458 -6.66 -26.59 3.28
C ARG A 458 -7.44 -26.88 4.56
N GLN A 459 -8.51 -27.68 4.48
CA GLN A 459 -9.24 -28.17 5.65
C GLN A 459 -8.41 -29.17 6.45
N ALA A 460 -7.63 -30.02 5.78
CA ALA A 460 -6.69 -30.93 6.43
C ALA A 460 -5.50 -30.18 7.09
N GLU A 461 -5.12 -29.01 6.58
CA GLU A 461 -4.17 -28.09 7.22
C GLU A 461 -4.78 -27.33 8.41
N PHE A 462 -6.11 -27.21 8.49
CA PHE A 462 -6.79 -26.55 9.59
C PHE A 462 -6.83 -27.47 10.81
N VAL A 463 -5.89 -27.26 11.74
CA VAL A 463 -5.93 -27.88 13.06
C VAL A 463 -6.74 -26.97 13.98
N GLU A 464 -7.95 -27.41 14.35
CA GLU A 464 -8.70 -26.80 15.44
C GLU A 464 -7.90 -27.06 16.74
N GLN A 465 -7.18 -26.04 17.21
CA GLN A 465 -6.54 -26.11 18.52
C GLN A 465 -7.65 -25.96 19.57
N ASN A 466 -8.00 -27.06 20.22
CA ASN A 466 -8.83 -26.99 21.42
C ASN A 466 -8.08 -26.16 22.46
N PHE A 467 -8.77 -25.19 23.05
CA PHE A 467 -8.29 -24.44 24.21
C PHE A 467 -7.87 -25.42 25.30
N ASP A 468 -6.71 -25.18 25.91
CA ASP A 468 -6.25 -26.02 27.00
C ASP A 468 -7.01 -25.71 28.30
N ASP A 469 -6.81 -26.54 29.33
CA ASP A 469 -7.53 -26.40 30.59
C ASP A 469 -7.21 -25.08 31.31
N GLU A 470 -6.07 -24.44 31.01
CA GLU A 470 -5.69 -23.11 31.51
C GLU A 470 -6.49 -22.00 30.82
N ASP A 471 -6.63 -22.07 29.49
CA ASP A 471 -7.49 -21.17 28.71
C ASP A 471 -8.95 -21.26 29.19
N MET A 472 -9.46 -22.47 29.41
CA MET A 472 -10.82 -22.69 29.91
C MET A 472 -11.00 -22.27 31.37
N ALA A 473 -9.93 -22.25 32.18
CA ALA A 473 -9.96 -21.76 33.55
C ALA A 473 -10.16 -20.24 33.62
N ILE A 474 -9.68 -19.48 32.63
CA ILE A 474 -9.89 -18.03 32.52
C ILE A 474 -11.36 -17.72 32.22
N PHE A 475 -12.00 -18.47 31.33
CA PHE A 475 -13.41 -18.28 30.99
C PHE A 475 -14.39 -18.80 32.06
N ASN A 476 -13.94 -19.72 32.91
CA ASN A 476 -14.71 -20.27 34.04
C ASN A 476 -14.46 -19.53 35.37
N LEU A 477 -13.83 -18.36 35.35
CA LEU A 477 -13.72 -17.49 36.52
C LEU A 477 -15.12 -17.00 36.91
N ASP A 478 -15.73 -17.69 37.88
CA ASP A 478 -16.94 -17.26 38.58
C ASP A 478 -16.66 -15.93 39.31
N PRO A 479 -17.25 -14.80 38.89
CA PRO A 479 -16.98 -13.49 39.48
C PRO A 479 -17.41 -13.38 40.96
N SER A 480 -18.12 -14.39 41.48
CA SER A 480 -18.62 -14.41 42.86
C SER A 480 -17.64 -14.98 43.89
N LYS A 481 -16.47 -15.50 43.47
CA LYS A 481 -15.47 -16.06 44.39
C LYS A 481 -14.29 -15.11 44.58
N GLU A 482 -14.30 -14.38 45.69
CA GLU A 482 -13.15 -13.58 46.15
C GLU A 482 -11.90 -14.47 46.34
N TYR A 483 -10.84 -14.15 45.58
CA TYR A 483 -9.53 -14.74 45.77
C TYR A 483 -8.87 -14.14 47.01
N LYS A 484 -8.94 -14.86 48.14
CA LYS A 484 -8.21 -14.50 49.37
C LYS A 484 -6.73 -14.80 49.19
N GLY A 485 -5.94 -13.77 48.88
CA GLY A 485 -4.50 -13.79 49.04
C GLY A 485 -4.15 -14.06 50.51
N LYS A 486 -3.34 -15.10 50.77
CA LYS A 486 -2.72 -15.31 52.08
C LYS A 486 -1.24 -15.02 51.98
N GLU A 487 -0.82 -14.08 52.82
CA GLU A 487 0.55 -13.66 53.09
C GLU A 487 1.43 -14.82 53.55
N ARG A 488 2.71 -14.73 53.17
CA ARG A 488 3.81 -15.61 53.58
C ARG A 488 4.13 -15.40 55.06
N GLN A 489 4.44 -16.49 55.78
CA GLN A 489 5.48 -16.47 56.81
C GLN A 489 6.09 -17.86 57.06
N SER A 490 7.39 -17.81 57.33
CA SER A 490 8.45 -18.82 57.20
C SER A 490 8.52 -19.89 58.27
N GLN A 491 9.13 -21.05 57.95
CA GLN A 491 10.02 -21.78 58.86
C GLN A 491 11.12 -22.54 58.07
N ASN A 492 12.35 -22.39 58.57
CA ASN A 492 13.63 -22.81 57.99
C ASN A 492 13.84 -24.34 58.01
N HIS A 493 14.54 -24.86 57.00
CA HIS A 493 15.53 -25.92 57.23
C HIS A 493 16.72 -25.77 56.27
N ASP A 494 17.79 -25.27 56.89
CA ASP A 494 19.23 -25.15 56.61
C ASP A 494 19.87 -26.15 55.63
N HIS A 495 21.03 -25.93 55.00
CA HIS A 495 22.01 -24.83 54.81
C HIS A 495 23.26 -25.60 54.36
N TYR A 496 23.70 -25.50 53.10
CA TYR A 496 25.04 -25.81 52.56
C TYR A 496 24.97 -25.95 51.02
N ASP A 497 26.15 -25.81 50.44
CA ASP A 497 26.52 -25.55 49.06
C ASP A 497 26.78 -26.85 48.26
N MET A 498 26.74 -26.72 46.93
CA MET A 498 27.35 -27.54 45.86
C MET A 498 26.87 -28.97 45.46
N ASP A 499 26.80 -29.11 44.12
CA ASP A 499 27.01 -30.28 43.23
C ASP A 499 25.84 -31.14 42.70
N ILE A 500 25.55 -30.92 41.40
CA ILE A 500 25.63 -31.88 40.26
C ILE A 500 25.00 -33.29 40.38
N ASP A 501 24.18 -33.59 39.37
CA ASP A 501 23.69 -34.88 38.85
C ASP A 501 22.63 -35.67 39.65
N ASP A 502 21.40 -35.74 39.12
CA ASP A 502 20.84 -37.00 38.58
C ASP A 502 19.50 -36.77 37.85
N GLU A 503 19.41 -37.37 36.67
CA GLU A 503 18.30 -37.39 35.70
C GLU A 503 17.07 -38.23 36.16
N ASP A 504 16.01 -38.14 35.34
CA ASP A 504 14.91 -39.12 35.14
C ASP A 504 13.77 -39.20 36.17
N ASP A 505 12.57 -38.71 35.80
CA ASP A 505 11.60 -39.54 35.06
C ASP A 505 10.27 -38.77 34.84
N TYR A 506 10.08 -38.16 33.66
CA TYR A 506 8.74 -37.91 33.11
C TYR A 506 8.78 -38.11 31.58
N ARG A 507 8.27 -39.27 31.17
CA ARG A 507 8.36 -39.82 29.82
C ARG A 507 7.26 -39.26 28.91
N ILE A 508 7.65 -38.45 27.92
CA ILE A 508 6.78 -37.95 26.85
C ILE A 508 6.68 -39.02 25.74
N PRO A 509 5.50 -39.37 25.21
CA PRO A 509 5.38 -40.24 24.04
C PRO A 509 6.01 -39.59 22.80
N GLU A 510 6.94 -40.30 22.15
CA GLU A 510 7.66 -39.80 20.97
C GLU A 510 6.72 -39.58 19.76
N LYS A 511 6.70 -38.33 19.24
CA LYS A 511 6.30 -38.07 17.86
C LYS A 511 7.32 -38.71 16.90
N PRO A 512 6.90 -39.17 15.71
CA PRO A 512 7.84 -39.56 14.67
C PRO A 512 8.77 -38.38 14.37
N LYS A 513 10.08 -38.62 14.47
CA LYS A 513 11.15 -37.66 14.18
C LYS A 513 11.08 -37.25 12.70
N VAL A 514 10.31 -36.22 12.38
CA VAL A 514 10.69 -35.29 11.32
C VAL A 514 11.72 -34.36 11.95
N ALA A 515 12.94 -34.36 11.42
CA ALA A 515 14.05 -33.60 11.95
C ALA A 515 13.65 -32.11 12.15
N ARG A 516 13.43 -31.72 13.40
CA ARG A 516 13.53 -30.31 13.81
C ARG A 516 14.98 -29.90 13.56
N PRO A 517 15.25 -28.75 12.91
CA PRO A 517 16.55 -28.11 13.08
C PRO A 517 16.72 -27.92 14.59
N ALA A 518 17.84 -28.41 15.13
CA ALA A 518 18.18 -28.21 16.53
C ALA A 518 18.02 -26.71 16.87
N ALA A 519 17.52 -26.42 18.08
CA ALA A 519 17.74 -25.10 18.67
C ALA A 519 19.25 -24.87 18.60
N SER A 520 19.67 -23.91 17.76
CA SER A 520 21.06 -23.50 17.70
C SER A 520 21.45 -23.14 19.12
N GLY A 521 22.46 -23.82 19.68
CA GLY A 521 23.10 -23.38 20.91
C GLY A 521 23.54 -21.90 20.78
N PRO A 522 23.93 -21.24 21.88
CA PRO A 522 24.34 -19.84 21.86
C PRO A 522 25.30 -19.64 20.68
N VAL A 523 24.89 -18.80 19.73
CA VAL A 523 25.62 -18.59 18.48
C VAL A 523 27.03 -18.16 18.88
N GLN A 524 28.02 -19.03 18.66
CA GLN A 524 29.42 -18.71 18.97
C GLN A 524 29.87 -17.62 18.00
N ARG A 525 29.89 -16.39 18.51
CA ARG A 525 30.28 -15.21 17.73
C ARG A 525 31.81 -15.21 17.50
N PRO A 526 32.29 -14.68 16.36
CA PRO A 526 33.72 -14.57 16.09
C PRO A 526 34.46 -13.78 17.19
N LYS A 527 35.72 -14.15 17.46
CA LYS A 527 36.56 -13.46 18.47
C LYS A 527 36.91 -12.00 18.08
N ASP A 528 36.79 -11.65 16.80
CA ASP A 528 37.02 -10.30 16.23
C ASP A 528 35.69 -9.52 16.01
N ASP A 529 34.61 -9.92 16.69
CA ASP A 529 33.31 -9.26 16.58
C ASP A 529 33.27 -7.96 17.41
N TRP A 530 32.30 -7.10 17.10
CA TRP A 530 32.10 -5.85 17.82
C TRP A 530 31.63 -6.10 19.28
N VAL A 531 32.14 -5.30 20.22
CA VAL A 531 31.84 -5.42 21.66
C VAL A 531 31.16 -4.15 22.15
N HIS A 532 30.02 -4.31 22.84
CA HIS A 532 29.27 -3.23 23.48
C HIS A 532 30.07 -2.58 24.62
N ASN A 533 29.93 -1.26 24.78
CA ASN A 533 30.52 -0.49 25.89
C ASN A 533 29.42 0.08 26.79
N PRO A 534 29.06 -0.58 27.91
CA PRO A 534 27.99 -0.14 28.80
C PRO A 534 28.21 1.25 29.38
N GLU A 535 29.44 1.55 29.84
CA GLU A 535 29.77 2.84 30.49
C GLU A 535 29.52 4.04 29.57
N TYR A 536 29.84 3.89 28.27
CA TYR A 536 29.61 4.93 27.28
C TYR A 536 28.12 5.20 27.05
N VAL A 537 27.30 4.15 27.06
CA VAL A 537 25.85 4.28 26.85
C VAL A 537 25.16 4.85 28.09
N GLU A 538 25.53 4.40 29.29
CA GLU A 538 24.98 4.94 30.55
C GLU A 538 25.23 6.44 30.69
N GLN A 539 26.44 6.92 30.36
CA GLN A 539 26.76 8.35 30.36
C GLN A 539 25.92 9.16 29.37
N ALA A 540 25.58 8.58 28.21
CA ALA A 540 24.72 9.22 27.22
C ALA A 540 23.24 9.23 27.64
N VAL A 541 22.80 8.21 28.36
CA VAL A 541 21.41 7.99 28.81
C VAL A 541 21.07 8.85 30.04
N ALA A 542 22.03 9.17 30.90
CA ALA A 542 21.82 9.97 32.12
C ALA A 542 21.20 11.37 31.90
N ASN A 543 21.29 11.91 30.68
CA ASN A 543 20.78 13.24 30.30
C ASN A 543 19.48 13.19 29.48
N LEU A 544 18.79 12.04 29.43
CA LEU A 544 17.56 11.89 28.65
C LEU A 544 16.35 12.56 29.34
N MET A 545 15.56 13.30 28.55
CA MET A 545 14.26 13.77 29.00
C MET A 545 13.32 12.60 29.30
N LEU A 546 12.36 12.85 30.19
CA LEU A 546 11.34 11.91 30.63
C LEU A 546 10.66 11.16 29.46
N PRO A 547 10.35 9.86 29.66
CA PRO A 547 9.67 9.03 28.68
C PRO A 547 8.30 9.61 28.27
N PRO A 548 7.82 9.36 27.03
CA PRO A 548 6.43 9.65 26.68
C PRO A 548 5.48 8.86 27.59
N PHE A 549 4.51 9.55 28.21
CA PHE A 549 3.55 8.97 29.16
C PHE A 549 2.28 8.43 28.49
N GLU A 550 2.05 8.75 27.21
CA GLU A 550 0.87 8.34 26.48
C GLU A 550 1.05 6.92 25.91
N SER A 551 0.13 6.01 26.21
CA SER A 551 0.12 4.65 25.68
C SER A 551 -1.24 4.31 25.06
N SER A 552 -1.24 3.47 24.02
CA SER A 552 -2.44 2.87 23.45
C SER A 552 -2.29 1.35 23.35
N GLY A 553 -3.37 0.60 23.56
CA GLY A 553 -3.30 -0.88 23.51
C GLY A 553 -2.82 -1.41 22.16
N GLY A 554 -3.21 -0.76 21.06
CA GLY A 554 -2.77 -1.11 19.71
C GLY A 554 -1.28 -0.86 19.48
N ALA A 555 -0.77 0.30 19.92
CA ALA A 555 0.64 0.62 19.80
C ALA A 555 1.52 -0.29 20.68
N SER A 556 1.10 -0.57 21.92
CA SER A 556 1.83 -1.46 22.81
C SER A 556 1.97 -2.88 22.22
N MET A 557 0.92 -3.44 21.63
CA MET A 557 1.00 -4.75 20.96
C MET A 557 1.94 -4.74 19.75
N ALA A 558 1.86 -3.70 18.92
CA ALA A 558 2.76 -3.55 17.77
C ALA A 558 4.22 -3.42 18.19
N LEU A 559 4.49 -2.63 19.23
CA LEU A 559 5.82 -2.45 19.80
C LEU A 559 6.39 -3.73 20.41
N GLN A 560 5.60 -4.49 21.17
CA GLN A 560 6.05 -5.78 21.72
C GLN A 560 6.42 -6.76 20.61
N LYS A 561 5.64 -6.78 19.52
CA LYS A 561 5.94 -7.61 18.35
C LYS A 561 7.25 -7.19 17.67
N GLU A 562 7.44 -5.90 17.44
CA GLU A 562 8.68 -5.36 16.84
C GLU A 562 9.90 -5.60 17.74
N LEU A 563 9.75 -5.41 19.06
CA LEU A 563 10.82 -5.64 20.03
C LEU A 563 11.27 -7.10 20.02
N LYS A 564 10.32 -8.03 20.04
CA LYS A 564 10.61 -9.47 19.94
C LYS A 564 11.28 -9.84 18.62
N ALA A 565 10.88 -9.21 17.52
CA ALA A 565 11.51 -9.41 16.22
C ALA A 565 12.97 -8.91 16.22
N MET A 566 13.20 -7.72 16.77
CA MET A 566 14.52 -7.10 16.86
C MET A 566 15.49 -7.92 17.75
N LEU A 567 15.06 -8.34 18.94
CA LEU A 567 15.87 -9.19 19.82
C LEU A 567 16.17 -10.54 19.18
N ARG A 568 15.18 -11.16 18.52
CA ARG A 568 15.39 -12.41 17.79
C ARG A 568 16.42 -12.27 16.67
N GLU A 569 16.40 -11.17 15.93
CA GLU A 569 17.37 -10.90 14.87
C GLU A 569 18.78 -10.71 15.44
N GLN A 570 18.90 -10.01 16.58
CA GLN A 570 20.17 -9.84 17.30
C GLN A 570 20.73 -11.16 17.86
N ASP A 571 19.87 -12.02 18.41
CA ASP A 571 20.28 -13.31 19.00
C ASP A 571 20.62 -14.36 17.93
N THR A 572 19.95 -14.32 16.77
CA THR A 572 20.20 -15.24 15.66
C THR A 572 21.34 -14.81 14.74
N ALA A 573 21.80 -13.55 14.83
CA ALA A 573 22.89 -13.03 14.02
C ALA A 573 24.22 -13.75 14.34
N LYS A 574 24.91 -14.20 13.28
CA LYS A 574 26.23 -14.86 13.38
C LYS A 574 27.35 -13.90 13.77
N SER A 575 27.22 -12.62 13.44
CA SER A 575 28.15 -11.55 13.80
C SER A 575 27.39 -10.24 13.99
N LEU A 576 27.67 -9.53 15.08
CA LEU A 576 27.16 -8.18 15.32
C LEU A 576 27.75 -7.17 14.32
N LYS A 577 28.98 -7.39 13.86
CA LYS A 577 29.63 -6.54 12.85
C LYS A 577 28.86 -6.50 11.54
N GLU A 578 28.27 -7.62 11.12
CA GLU A 578 27.41 -7.70 9.93
C GLU A 578 26.03 -7.06 10.18
N LEU A 579 25.45 -7.26 11.36
CA LEU A 579 24.16 -6.67 11.75
C LEU A 579 24.23 -5.14 11.77
N GLY A 580 25.32 -4.59 12.31
CA GLY A 580 25.63 -3.17 12.25
C GLY A 580 24.85 -2.27 13.21
N TRP A 581 24.03 -2.87 14.06
CA TRP A 581 23.34 -2.22 15.16
C TRP A 581 23.24 -3.19 16.34
N TYR A 582 23.11 -2.65 17.54
CA TYR A 582 22.97 -3.41 18.78
C TYR A 582 21.98 -2.69 19.70
N MET A 583 21.08 -3.45 20.32
CA MET A 583 20.15 -2.96 21.33
C MET A 583 20.53 -3.56 22.69
N PRO A 584 21.01 -2.75 23.64
CA PRO A 584 21.33 -3.20 24.99
C PRO A 584 20.05 -3.67 25.71
N PRO A 585 19.95 -4.96 26.11
CA PRO A 585 18.76 -5.48 26.77
C PRO A 585 18.47 -4.77 28.12
N ASP A 586 19.52 -4.32 28.80
CA ASP A 586 19.42 -3.67 30.11
C ASP A 586 18.77 -2.28 30.08
N LEU A 587 18.71 -1.65 28.89
CA LEU A 587 18.11 -0.34 28.67
C LEU A 587 16.67 -0.43 28.13
N ILE A 588 16.15 -1.64 27.97
CA ILE A 588 14.72 -1.90 27.74
C ILE A 588 14.02 -1.76 29.10
N GLY A 589 14.00 -0.54 29.65
CA GLY A 589 13.43 -0.24 30.97
C GLY A 589 11.89 -0.27 30.98
N ASP A 590 11.30 0.32 32.02
CA ASP A 590 9.85 0.37 32.29
C ASP A 590 9.00 1.01 31.17
N ASN A 591 9.61 1.65 30.16
CA ASN A 591 8.91 2.29 29.05
C ASN A 591 9.18 1.65 27.68
N LEU A 592 8.17 0.96 27.17
CA LEU A 592 8.18 0.36 25.83
C LEU A 592 8.25 1.37 24.67
N TYR A 593 7.90 2.64 24.88
CA TYR A 593 7.80 3.67 23.84
C TYR A 593 9.11 4.44 23.58
N GLN A 594 10.20 4.07 24.26
CA GLN A 594 11.51 4.71 24.11
C GLN A 594 12.59 3.65 24.02
N TRP A 595 13.28 3.57 22.88
CA TRP A 595 14.34 2.59 22.66
C TRP A 595 15.69 3.28 22.48
N ILE A 596 16.72 2.71 23.08
CA ILE A 596 18.12 3.10 22.89
C ILE A 596 18.81 2.05 22.04
N VAL A 597 19.40 2.49 20.93
CA VAL A 597 20.03 1.61 19.95
C VAL A 597 21.41 2.16 19.59
N GLU A 598 22.41 1.29 19.56
CA GLU A 598 23.74 1.62 19.09
C GLU A 598 23.90 1.22 17.63
N MET A 599 24.44 2.12 16.81
CA MET A 599 24.80 1.85 15.43
C MET A 599 26.32 1.82 15.30
N HIS A 600 26.85 0.74 14.74
CA HIS A 600 28.29 0.49 14.73
C HIS A 600 28.72 -0.25 13.44
N SER A 601 30.01 -0.58 13.36
CA SER A 601 30.58 -1.37 12.25
C SER A 601 30.33 -0.78 10.87
N PHE A 602 30.72 0.48 10.69
CA PHE A 602 30.78 1.13 9.38
C PHE A 602 31.96 0.61 8.55
N ASP A 603 31.88 0.75 7.23
CA ASP A 603 32.98 0.39 6.32
C ASP A 603 34.25 1.20 6.66
N PRO A 604 35.42 0.58 6.91
CA PRO A 604 36.65 1.31 7.23
C PRO A 604 37.08 2.36 6.19
N VAL A 605 36.60 2.25 4.95
CA VAL A 605 36.93 3.16 3.85
C VAL A 605 36.24 4.52 4.03
N ILE A 606 35.04 4.56 4.64
CA ILE A 606 34.23 5.78 4.68
C ILE A 606 34.77 6.81 5.70
N PRO A 607 34.63 8.14 5.42
CA PRO A 607 35.20 9.19 6.28
C PRO A 607 34.70 9.14 7.73
N ILE A 608 33.42 8.87 7.97
CA ILE A 608 32.87 8.77 9.33
C ILE A 608 33.50 7.63 10.13
N ALA A 609 33.82 6.50 9.51
CA ALA A 609 34.48 5.38 10.18
C ALA A 609 35.92 5.74 10.60
N LYS A 610 36.61 6.54 9.78
CA LYS A 610 37.94 7.07 10.12
C LYS A 610 37.86 8.07 11.27
N ASP A 611 36.89 8.98 11.25
CA ASP A 611 36.68 9.95 12.33
C ASP A 611 36.35 9.24 13.66
N LEU A 612 35.46 8.24 13.65
CA LEU A 612 35.13 7.43 14.84
C LEU A 612 36.36 6.69 15.40
N LYS A 613 37.18 6.11 14.52
CA LYS A 613 38.41 5.42 14.90
C LYS A 613 39.47 6.38 15.48
N GLU A 614 39.63 7.57 14.90
CA GLU A 614 40.55 8.60 15.39
C GLU A 614 40.14 9.09 16.79
N LYS A 615 38.84 9.28 17.00
CA LYS A 615 38.28 9.77 18.28
C LYS A 615 37.99 8.67 19.31
N LYS A 616 38.33 7.41 19.02
CA LYS A 616 38.09 6.24 19.87
C LYS A 616 36.61 6.07 20.29
N VAL A 617 35.69 6.45 19.40
CA VAL A 617 34.24 6.27 19.61
C VAL A 617 33.82 4.93 19.02
N ASN A 618 33.18 4.10 19.84
CA ASN A 618 32.84 2.72 19.47
C ASN A 618 31.56 2.61 18.62
N SER A 619 30.55 3.43 18.92
CA SER A 619 29.21 3.39 18.32
C SER A 619 28.57 4.78 18.30
N ILE A 620 27.56 4.95 17.44
CA ILE A 620 26.67 6.11 17.44
C ILE A 620 25.41 5.71 18.20
N ILE A 621 25.05 6.49 19.22
CA ILE A 621 23.90 6.18 20.08
C ILE A 621 22.65 6.90 19.53
N PHE A 622 21.61 6.12 19.27
CA PHE A 622 20.30 6.58 18.82
C PHE A 622 19.27 6.49 19.94
N GLU A 623 18.35 7.45 19.95
CA GLU A 623 17.07 7.36 20.64
C GLU A 623 15.96 7.25 19.59
N ILE A 624 15.08 6.26 19.80
CA ILE A 624 13.86 6.06 19.04
C ILE A 624 12.68 6.32 19.97
N ARG A 625 11.83 7.29 19.62
CA ARG A 625 10.59 7.58 20.34
C ARG A 625 9.39 7.18 19.51
N PHE A 626 8.50 6.39 20.09
CA PHE A 626 7.31 5.90 19.40
C PHE A 626 6.07 6.71 19.79
N PRO A 627 5.24 7.13 18.83
CA PRO A 627 3.98 7.79 19.14
C PRO A 627 2.93 6.78 19.62
N PRO A 628 1.90 7.22 20.37
CA PRO A 628 0.79 6.35 20.79
C PRO A 628 -0.06 5.84 19.62
N THR A 629 0.09 6.42 18.43
CA THR A 629 -0.56 6.00 17.18
C THR A 629 0.30 5.02 16.35
N PHE A 630 1.46 4.59 16.84
CA PHE A 630 2.27 3.57 16.16
C PHE A 630 1.46 2.28 15.98
N PRO A 631 1.54 1.57 14.82
CA PRO A 631 2.43 1.76 13.67
C PRO A 631 1.91 2.71 12.59
N LEU A 632 0.76 3.38 12.78
CA LEU A 632 0.17 4.28 11.78
C LEU A 632 1.03 5.54 11.54
N SER A 633 1.60 6.10 12.61
CA SER A 633 2.52 7.23 12.54
C SER A 633 3.97 6.77 12.68
N PRO A 634 4.93 7.45 12.02
CA PRO A 634 6.35 7.09 12.12
C PRO A 634 6.91 7.33 13.53
N PRO A 635 7.87 6.50 13.96
CA PRO A 635 8.72 6.79 15.11
C PRO A 635 9.66 7.97 14.82
N PHE A 636 10.04 8.69 15.87
CA PHE A 636 11.01 9.78 15.80
C PHE A 636 12.42 9.27 16.13
N PHE A 637 13.32 9.33 15.14
CA PHE A 637 14.73 8.96 15.28
C PHE A 637 15.62 10.17 15.50
N ARG A 638 16.47 10.10 16.52
CA ARG A 638 17.56 11.07 16.73
C ARG A 638 18.83 10.41 17.24
N ILE A 639 19.96 11.05 16.95
CA ILE A 639 21.27 10.74 17.51
C ILE A 639 21.40 11.49 18.84
N ILE A 640 21.87 10.80 19.88
CA ILE A 640 22.24 11.41 21.17
C ILE A 640 23.69 11.91 21.09
N THR A 641 24.61 11.03 20.68
CA THR A 641 26.06 11.29 20.57
C THR A 641 26.65 10.27 19.58
N PRO A 642 27.73 10.59 18.84
CA PRO A 642 28.47 11.85 18.76
C PRO A 642 27.81 12.91 17.86
N ARG A 643 28.20 14.18 18.02
CA ARG A 643 27.70 15.31 17.22
C ARG A 643 28.30 15.33 15.80
N PHE A 644 27.44 15.43 14.80
CA PHE A 644 27.79 15.46 13.38
C PHE A 644 28.03 16.88 12.88
N LEU A 645 28.90 17.02 11.88
CA LEU A 645 29.12 18.27 11.18
C LEU A 645 27.85 18.63 10.37
N PRO A 646 27.24 19.81 10.56
CA PRO A 646 26.04 20.19 9.82
C PRO A 646 26.30 20.33 8.31
N PHE A 647 25.26 20.12 7.51
CA PHE A 647 25.32 20.22 6.05
C PHE A 647 25.92 21.55 5.53
N ILE A 648 25.49 22.65 6.15
CA ILE A 648 25.92 24.02 5.82
C ILE A 648 27.45 24.18 6.01
N HIS A 649 28.05 23.44 6.94
CA HIS A 649 29.48 23.48 7.25
C HIS A 649 30.30 22.39 6.57
N GLY A 650 29.75 21.69 5.57
CA GLY A 650 30.50 20.68 4.83
C GLY A 650 30.26 19.24 5.27
N GLY A 651 29.39 18.99 6.25
CA GLY A 651 28.98 17.63 6.62
C GLY A 651 27.82 17.10 5.78
N GLY A 652 27.42 15.86 6.03
CA GLY A 652 26.35 15.18 5.31
C GLY A 652 25.88 13.94 6.05
N GLY A 653 25.35 12.95 5.32
CA GLY A 653 24.84 11.70 5.91
C GLY A 653 23.41 11.75 6.43
N HIS A 654 22.57 12.66 5.91
CA HIS A 654 21.15 12.78 6.28
C HIS A 654 20.90 13.10 7.76
N VAL A 655 21.91 13.58 8.49
CA VAL A 655 21.77 14.06 9.87
C VAL A 655 21.54 15.57 9.84
N THR A 656 20.48 16.04 10.49
CA THR A 656 20.22 17.48 10.62
C THR A 656 21.19 18.13 11.58
N GLY A 657 21.33 19.47 11.54
CA GLY A 657 22.17 20.20 12.48
C GLY A 657 21.81 19.98 13.97
N GLY A 658 20.62 19.44 14.26
CA GLY A 658 20.20 19.08 15.63
C GLY A 658 20.23 17.59 15.95
N GLY A 659 20.77 16.74 15.08
CA GLY A 659 20.92 15.31 15.34
C GLY A 659 19.68 14.46 15.00
N SER A 660 18.62 15.03 14.43
CA SER A 660 17.52 14.24 13.87
C SER A 660 17.89 13.66 12.51
N ILE A 661 17.21 12.61 12.10
CA ILE A 661 17.42 11.99 10.77
C ILE A 661 16.46 12.61 9.74
N CYS A 662 17.01 13.08 8.63
CA CYS A 662 16.32 13.73 7.52
C CYS A 662 16.11 12.73 6.37
N MET A 663 15.09 11.87 6.50
CA MET A 663 14.72 10.87 5.49
C MET A 663 13.21 10.88 5.27
N ASP A 664 12.79 10.74 4.01
CA ASP A 664 11.38 10.78 3.61
C ASP A 664 10.54 9.69 4.30
N LEU A 665 11.12 8.50 4.50
CA LEU A 665 10.45 7.38 5.17
C LEU A 665 10.10 7.66 6.65
N LEU A 666 10.74 8.64 7.30
CA LEU A 666 10.47 9.03 8.68
C LEU A 666 9.48 10.20 8.77
N THR A 667 8.81 10.53 7.65
CA THR A 667 7.80 11.58 7.57
C THR A 667 6.41 10.98 7.46
N SER A 668 5.37 11.73 7.78
CA SER A 668 3.99 11.24 7.63
C SER A 668 3.61 10.90 6.19
N ASN A 669 4.32 11.46 5.19
CA ASN A 669 4.06 11.19 3.77
C ASN A 669 4.78 9.93 3.27
N GLY A 670 5.98 9.66 3.77
CA GLY A 670 6.80 8.52 3.32
C GLY A 670 6.72 7.29 4.21
N TRP A 671 6.21 7.40 5.45
CA TRP A 671 6.10 6.29 6.38
C TRP A 671 5.01 5.29 5.94
N LEU A 672 5.34 4.00 5.98
CA LEU A 672 4.40 2.91 5.81
C LEU A 672 4.40 2.03 7.06
N PRO A 673 3.22 1.68 7.63
CA PRO A 673 3.13 0.81 8.81
C PRO A 673 3.71 -0.60 8.63
N SER A 674 4.04 -0.99 7.40
CA SER A 674 4.67 -2.27 7.06
C SER A 674 6.19 -2.28 7.27
N TYR A 675 6.82 -1.14 7.53
CA TYR A 675 8.27 -1.08 7.78
C TYR A 675 8.61 -1.63 9.17
N THR A 676 9.60 -2.53 9.22
CA THR A 676 10.15 -3.04 10.48
C THR A 676 11.29 -2.14 10.96
N ILE A 677 11.43 -1.99 12.28
CA ILE A 677 12.47 -1.13 12.87
C ILE A 677 13.91 -1.55 12.50
N PRO A 678 14.26 -2.85 12.46
CA PRO A 678 15.57 -3.30 11.97
C PRO A 678 15.88 -2.84 10.53
N ALA A 679 14.88 -2.91 9.63
CA ALA A 679 15.06 -2.47 8.24
C ALA A 679 15.28 -0.95 8.16
N VAL A 680 14.58 -0.18 8.99
CA VAL A 680 14.77 1.28 9.09
C VAL A 680 16.19 1.61 9.59
N LEU A 681 16.70 0.92 10.61
CA LEU A 681 18.07 1.12 11.11
C LEU A 681 19.12 0.85 10.04
N VAL A 682 18.95 -0.20 9.23
CA VAL A 682 19.86 -0.51 8.10
C VAL A 682 19.80 0.59 7.03
N GLN A 683 18.61 1.12 6.73
CA GLN A 683 18.47 2.23 5.78
C GLN A 683 19.11 3.53 6.29
N ILE A 684 18.96 3.85 7.58
CA ILE A 684 19.64 4.99 8.21
C ILE A 684 21.16 4.81 8.15
N LYS A 685 21.67 3.60 8.45
CA LYS A 685 23.10 3.28 8.35
C LYS A 685 23.62 3.48 6.93
N LEU A 686 22.87 3.05 5.92
CA LEU A 686 23.21 3.25 4.51
C LEU A 686 23.20 4.75 4.15
N ALA A 687 22.24 5.52 4.66
CA ALA A 687 22.12 6.96 4.43
C ALA A 687 23.28 7.77 5.05
N ILE A 688 23.76 7.36 6.23
CA ILE A 688 24.96 7.93 6.88
C ILE A 688 26.23 7.53 6.14
N SER A 689 26.25 6.33 5.57
CA SER A 689 27.39 5.82 4.80
C SER A 689 27.49 6.41 3.39
N ASN A 690 26.46 7.10 2.91
CA ASN A 690 26.44 7.71 1.59
C ASN A 690 27.42 8.90 1.51
N LEU A 691 28.21 8.95 0.45
CA LEU A 691 29.21 10.00 0.21
C LEU A 691 28.63 11.22 -0.51
N ASP A 692 27.46 11.06 -1.16
CA ASP A 692 26.81 12.13 -1.94
C ASP A 692 25.72 12.85 -1.14
N PRO A 693 25.57 14.19 -1.29
CA PRO A 693 26.47 15.12 -2.00
C PRO A 693 27.72 15.50 -1.18
N ARG A 694 27.72 15.20 0.13
CA ARG A 694 28.86 15.36 1.04
C ARG A 694 28.88 14.20 2.04
N PRO A 695 30.05 13.67 2.42
CA PRO A 695 30.14 12.57 3.37
C PRO A 695 29.79 13.01 4.79
N ALA A 696 29.27 12.09 5.60
CA ALA A 696 29.09 12.30 7.02
C ALA A 696 30.45 12.44 7.74
N ARG A 697 30.58 13.43 8.63
CA ARG A 697 31.80 13.74 9.40
C ARG A 697 31.43 14.14 10.82
N LEU A 698 32.34 13.94 11.78
CA LEU A 698 32.15 14.41 13.15
C LEU A 698 32.44 15.92 13.26
N ALA A 699 31.68 16.61 14.12
CA ALA A 699 31.94 18.01 14.45
C ALA A 699 33.17 18.15 15.37
N LYS A 700 33.72 19.37 15.49
CA LYS A 700 34.82 19.62 16.44
C LYS A 700 34.42 19.38 17.89
N ASN A 701 33.17 19.71 18.24
CA ASN A 701 32.54 19.49 19.54
C ASN A 701 31.73 18.18 19.56
N TRP A 702 32.29 17.09 19.03
CA TRP A 702 31.60 15.80 18.90
C TRP A 702 31.08 15.23 20.24
N GLU A 703 31.76 15.55 21.35
CA GLU A 703 31.43 15.09 22.71
C GLU A 703 30.13 15.68 23.26
N GLN A 704 29.69 16.83 22.73
CA GLN A 704 28.50 17.52 23.22
C GLN A 704 27.22 16.83 22.71
N PRO A 705 26.40 16.22 23.59
CA PRO A 705 25.19 15.51 23.16
C PRO A 705 24.17 16.43 22.48
N TYR A 706 23.31 15.86 21.64
CA TYR A 706 22.15 16.56 21.11
C TYR A 706 21.00 16.56 22.11
N SER A 707 20.40 17.73 22.33
CA SER A 707 19.17 17.85 23.11
C SER A 707 17.95 17.48 22.26
N VAL A 708 16.88 16.99 22.89
CA VAL A 708 15.62 16.64 22.21
C VAL A 708 15.03 17.85 21.47
N ALA A 709 15.05 19.04 22.11
CA ALA A 709 14.52 20.27 21.53
C ALA A 709 15.30 20.69 20.26
N GLU A 710 16.63 20.53 20.30
CA GLU A 710 17.51 20.80 19.15
C GLU A 710 17.22 19.83 17.99
N SER A 711 17.07 18.54 18.28
CA SER A 711 16.73 17.52 17.30
C SER A 711 15.36 17.77 16.66
N LEU A 712 14.36 18.12 17.47
CA LEU A 712 13.02 18.41 16.96
C LEU A 712 13.00 19.66 16.07
N ALA A 713 13.71 20.73 16.47
CA ALA A 713 13.85 21.92 15.66
C ALA A 713 14.60 21.64 14.36
N GLY A 714 15.62 20.78 14.40
CA GLY A 714 16.34 20.28 13.22
C GLY A 714 15.42 19.53 12.24
N PHE A 715 14.60 18.62 12.76
CA PHE A 715 13.62 17.86 11.97
C PHE A 715 12.56 18.77 11.34
N LYS A 716 12.00 19.71 12.10
CA LYS A 716 10.99 20.67 11.60
C LYS A 716 11.54 21.52 10.45
N ARG A 717 12.78 22.02 10.57
CA ARG A 717 13.44 22.79 9.49
C ARG A 717 13.67 21.94 8.24
N ALA A 718 14.14 20.71 8.42
CA ALA A 718 14.31 19.77 7.32
C ALA A 718 12.98 19.47 6.62
N ALA A 719 11.93 19.13 7.38
CA ALA A 719 10.61 18.86 6.85
C ALA A 719 10.03 20.07 6.08
N ALA A 720 10.14 21.28 6.62
CA ALA A 720 9.72 22.51 5.94
C ALA A 720 10.47 22.77 4.63
N THR A 721 11.76 22.41 4.56
CA THR A 721 12.60 22.61 3.37
C THR A 721 12.22 21.67 2.23
N HIS A 722 11.76 20.45 2.56
CA HIS A 722 11.40 19.41 1.59
C HIS A 722 9.88 19.29 1.34
N GLY A 723 9.06 20.15 1.97
CA GLY A 723 7.60 20.08 1.86
C GLY A 723 7.00 18.85 2.56
N TRP A 724 7.69 18.28 3.54
CA TRP A 724 7.23 17.13 4.31
C TRP A 724 6.34 17.57 5.48
N THR A 725 5.32 16.77 5.78
CA THR A 725 4.52 16.92 6.99
C THR A 725 5.15 16.13 8.13
N ALA A 726 5.52 16.83 9.21
CA ALA A 726 5.95 16.22 10.45
C ALA A 726 4.75 15.49 11.12
N SER A 727 4.98 14.38 11.84
CA SER A 727 3.93 13.66 12.56
C SER A 727 3.27 14.53 13.64
N GLU A 728 2.00 14.31 13.95
CA GLU A 728 1.26 15.08 14.97
C GLU A 728 2.03 15.19 16.29
N ASP A 729 2.71 14.13 16.73
CA ASP A 729 3.53 14.13 17.95
C ASP A 729 4.80 15.00 17.85
N THR A 730 5.46 15.03 16.69
CA THR A 730 6.58 15.95 16.47
C THR A 730 6.10 17.40 16.35
N GLN A 731 4.84 17.63 15.98
CA GLN A 731 4.20 18.94 16.00
C GLN A 731 3.76 19.36 17.41
N ARG A 732 3.22 18.45 18.24
CA ARG A 732 2.76 18.69 19.63
C ARG A 732 3.82 19.28 20.57
N HIS A 733 5.10 19.08 20.29
CA HIS A 733 6.21 19.69 21.03
C HIS A 733 6.60 21.11 20.53
N GLN A 734 5.73 21.79 19.78
CA GLN A 734 5.67 23.26 19.89
C GLN A 734 5.09 23.59 21.28
N PRO A 735 5.55 24.64 21.99
CA PRO A 735 4.71 25.20 23.04
C PRO A 735 3.36 25.47 22.39
N ALA A 736 2.31 24.83 22.91
CA ALA A 736 0.99 24.79 22.32
C ALA A 736 0.65 26.14 21.65
N SER A 737 0.18 26.11 20.39
CA SER A 737 -0.65 27.20 19.91
C SER A 737 -1.67 27.46 21.01
N LYS A 738 -1.62 28.67 21.61
CA LYS A 738 -2.35 29.02 22.84
C LYS A 738 -3.74 28.38 22.75
N PRO A 739 -4.11 27.44 23.65
CA PRO A 739 -5.46 26.90 23.64
C PRO A 739 -6.40 28.11 23.65
N ASP A 740 -7.38 28.13 22.75
CA ASP A 740 -8.31 29.23 22.67
C ASP A 740 -8.95 29.39 24.05
N VAL A 741 -8.61 30.48 24.75
CA VAL A 741 -9.00 30.70 26.15
C VAL A 741 -10.53 30.72 26.26
N SER A 742 -11.24 30.97 25.15
CA SER A 742 -12.70 30.91 25.06
C SER A 742 -13.29 29.50 25.15
N SER A 743 -12.48 28.45 25.03
CA SER A 743 -12.90 27.04 25.15
C SER A 743 -12.83 26.49 26.58
N LEU A 744 -12.22 27.23 27.52
CA LEU A 744 -12.14 26.83 28.92
C LEU A 744 -13.45 27.15 29.66
N PRO A 745 -13.88 26.31 30.63
CA PRO A 745 -15.02 26.62 31.48
C PRO A 745 -14.85 27.98 32.16
N ALA A 746 -15.93 28.77 32.22
CA ALA A 746 -15.90 30.12 32.82
C ALA A 746 -15.38 30.11 34.27
N GLU A 747 -15.66 29.02 35.00
CA GLU A 747 -15.18 28.79 36.37
C GLU A 747 -13.65 28.66 36.44
N THR A 748 -13.03 27.99 35.47
CA THR A 748 -11.57 27.82 35.38
C THR A 748 -10.88 29.15 35.09
N ILE A 749 -11.46 29.97 34.21
CA ILE A 749 -10.93 31.31 33.88
C ILE A 749 -11.03 32.24 35.10
N GLN A 750 -12.16 32.19 35.82
CA GLN A 750 -12.34 32.96 37.05
C GLN A 750 -11.36 32.53 38.15
N PHE A 751 -11.13 31.22 38.30
CA PHE A 751 -10.16 30.69 39.25
C PHE A 751 -8.73 31.15 38.93
N ALA A 752 -8.30 31.02 37.67
CA ALA A 752 -6.99 31.50 37.24
C ALA A 752 -6.83 33.01 37.48
N GLY A 753 -7.85 33.81 37.18
CA GLY A 753 -7.88 35.25 37.48
C GLY A 753 -7.66 35.54 38.96
N LYS A 754 -8.42 34.88 39.85
CA LYS A 754 -8.29 35.02 41.31
C LYS A 754 -6.88 34.68 41.82
N ILE A 755 -6.25 33.66 41.26
CA ILE A 755 -4.89 33.24 41.62
C ILE A 755 -3.85 34.31 41.21
N PHE A 756 -3.95 34.88 40.01
CA PHE A 756 -3.04 35.96 39.60
C PHE A 756 -3.26 37.25 40.40
N ASP A 757 -4.49 37.55 40.78
CA ASP A 757 -4.81 38.69 41.66
C ASP A 757 -4.27 38.48 43.08
N ALA A 758 -4.34 37.26 43.61
CA ALA A 758 -3.73 36.91 44.89
C ALA A 758 -2.21 37.14 44.88
N ALA A 759 -1.52 36.81 43.78
CA ALA A 759 -0.08 37.09 43.63
C ALA A 759 0.24 38.60 43.62
N ARG A 760 -0.59 39.42 42.96
CA ARG A 760 -0.44 40.88 42.94
C ARG A 760 -0.72 41.51 44.29
N GLN A 761 -1.76 41.04 44.98
CA GLN A 761 -2.19 41.56 46.28
C GLN A 761 -1.35 41.03 47.45
N GLY A 762 -0.52 40.01 47.23
CA GLY A 762 0.31 39.41 48.27
C GLY A 762 -0.45 38.48 49.20
N ASN A 763 -1.60 37.94 48.77
CA ASN A 763 -2.39 36.98 49.56
C ASN A 763 -1.68 35.63 49.57
N SER A 764 -0.78 35.47 50.54
CA SER A 764 0.05 34.28 50.71
C SER A 764 -0.76 33.05 51.10
N GLU A 765 -1.80 33.19 51.90
CA GLU A 765 -2.61 32.07 52.38
C GLU A 765 -3.32 31.34 51.23
N LEU A 766 -4.04 32.10 50.38
CA LEU A 766 -4.74 31.52 49.24
C LEU A 766 -3.78 30.97 48.19
N LEU A 767 -2.72 31.72 47.87
CA LEU A 767 -1.81 31.34 46.80
C LEU A 767 -0.95 30.12 47.18
N LEU A 768 -0.41 30.08 48.39
CA LEU A 768 0.43 28.97 48.85
C LEU A 768 -0.40 27.70 49.07
N ALA A 769 -1.62 27.80 49.61
CA ALA A 769 -2.51 26.65 49.71
C ALA A 769 -2.84 26.05 48.34
N ALA A 770 -3.05 26.89 47.31
CA ALA A 770 -3.27 26.42 45.95
C ALA A 770 -2.03 25.74 45.36
N VAL A 771 -0.83 26.30 45.56
CA VAL A 771 0.44 25.69 45.11
C VAL A 771 0.71 24.37 45.83
N ASP A 772 0.47 24.30 47.14
CA ASP A 772 0.63 23.08 47.94
C ASP A 772 -0.39 22.00 47.54
N SER A 773 -1.54 22.39 47.00
CA SER A 773 -2.57 21.50 46.45
C SER A 773 -2.30 21.07 44.99
N GLY A 774 -1.15 21.44 44.41
CA GLY A 774 -0.73 21.00 43.08
C GLY A 774 -0.86 22.05 41.96
N LEU A 775 -1.18 23.32 42.27
CA LEU A 775 -1.10 24.39 41.29
C LEU A 775 0.37 24.61 40.86
N PRO A 776 0.70 24.63 39.56
CA PRO A 776 2.07 24.85 39.12
C PRO A 776 2.64 26.19 39.61
N VAL A 777 3.74 26.14 40.37
CA VAL A 777 4.40 27.33 40.96
C VAL A 777 4.87 28.34 39.90
N ASN A 778 5.14 27.86 38.68
CA ASN A 778 5.58 28.66 37.53
C ASN A 778 4.43 29.00 36.56
N LEU A 779 3.17 28.94 37.01
CA LEU A 779 2.01 29.33 36.21
C LEU A 779 2.14 30.77 35.71
N THR A 780 1.85 30.99 34.43
CA THR A 780 1.94 32.30 33.77
C THR A 780 0.58 32.85 33.34
N ASN A 781 0.39 34.16 33.44
CA ASN A 781 -0.78 34.83 32.87
C ASN A 781 -0.68 35.00 31.34
N ASP A 782 -1.69 35.65 30.75
CA ASP A 782 -1.82 35.95 29.32
C ASP A 782 -0.64 36.73 28.71
N LYS A 783 0.13 37.43 29.56
CA LYS A 783 1.32 38.23 29.22
C LYS A 783 2.64 37.51 29.59
N GLY A 784 2.59 36.23 29.93
CA GLY A 784 3.76 35.44 30.30
C GLY A 784 4.33 35.73 31.70
N ASN A 785 3.65 36.51 32.54
CA ASN A 785 4.15 36.80 33.89
C ASN A 785 3.87 35.64 34.84
N THR A 786 4.90 35.12 35.51
CA THR A 786 4.77 34.08 36.54
C THR A 786 4.15 34.61 37.82
N LEU A 787 3.65 33.72 38.69
CA LEU A 787 3.22 34.06 40.05
C LEU A 787 4.32 34.80 40.82
N LEU A 788 5.56 34.32 40.72
CA LEU A 788 6.73 34.96 41.33
C LEU A 788 7.00 36.35 40.75
N MET A 789 6.85 36.55 39.43
CA MET A 789 7.02 37.85 38.79
C MET A 789 5.98 38.86 39.28
N LEU A 790 4.72 38.46 39.37
CA LEU A 790 3.65 39.33 39.87
C LEU A 790 3.86 39.71 41.34
N ALA A 791 4.25 38.75 42.18
CA ALA A 791 4.58 39.01 43.58
C ALA A 791 5.80 39.94 43.72
N ALA A 792 6.85 39.70 42.93
CA ALA A 792 8.06 40.52 42.94
C ALA A 792 7.81 41.95 42.46
N TYR A 793 7.01 42.15 41.42
CA TYR A 793 6.70 43.47 40.86
C TYR A 793 5.75 44.28 41.74
N ALA A 794 4.96 43.60 42.58
CA ALA A 794 4.11 44.22 43.59
C ALA A 794 4.85 44.52 44.91
N GLY A 795 6.08 44.01 45.10
CA GLY A 795 6.86 44.24 46.32
C GLY A 795 6.57 43.25 47.46
N ASN A 796 5.95 42.11 47.16
CA ASN A 796 5.53 41.12 48.17
C ASN A 796 6.68 40.19 48.57
N THR A 797 7.64 40.68 49.38
CA THR A 797 8.88 39.95 49.74
C THR A 797 8.63 38.58 50.37
N SER A 798 7.72 38.48 51.34
CA SER A 798 7.43 37.21 52.02
C SER A 798 6.86 36.17 51.06
N LEU A 799 5.96 36.57 50.17
CA LEU A 799 5.38 35.68 49.16
C LEU A 799 6.42 35.25 48.12
N SER A 800 7.28 36.16 47.66
CA SER A 800 8.36 35.85 46.73
C SER A 800 9.34 34.83 47.31
N GLN A 801 9.75 34.98 48.57
CA GLN A 801 10.61 34.00 49.25
C GLN A 801 9.95 32.62 49.37
N GLU A 802 8.66 32.59 49.68
CA GLU A 802 7.93 31.34 49.92
C GLU A 802 7.62 30.58 48.62
N LEU A 803 7.44 31.29 47.51
CA LEU A 803 7.40 30.72 46.16
C LEU A 803 8.77 30.19 45.71
N LEU A 804 9.86 30.91 46.01
CA LEU A 804 11.22 30.45 45.73
C LEU A 804 11.57 29.15 46.47
N LYS A 805 11.17 29.02 47.75
CA LYS A 805 11.30 27.76 48.51
C LYS A 805 10.55 26.59 47.85
N ARG A 806 9.44 26.87 47.16
CA ARG A 806 8.65 25.91 46.38
C ARG A 806 9.18 25.71 44.96
N LYS A 807 10.45 26.04 44.70
CA LYS A 807 11.15 25.86 43.42
C LYS A 807 10.54 26.67 42.27
N ALA A 808 10.02 27.88 42.56
CA ALA A 808 9.74 28.85 41.51
C ALA A 808 11.03 29.19 40.74
N ASP A 809 10.98 29.22 39.41
CA ASP A 809 12.13 29.55 38.55
C ASP A 809 12.35 31.07 38.53
N PRO A 810 13.45 31.59 39.12
CA PRO A 810 13.70 33.02 39.14
C PRO A 810 14.16 33.60 37.79
N ASN A 811 14.54 32.73 36.83
CA ASN A 811 15.10 33.12 35.53
C ASN A 811 14.07 33.15 34.41
N ARG A 812 12.80 32.86 34.70
CA ARG A 812 11.73 32.84 33.69
C ARG A 812 11.45 34.26 33.17
N LEU A 813 11.53 34.42 31.85
CA LEU A 813 11.18 35.65 31.14
C LEU A 813 9.69 35.70 30.82
N ASN A 814 9.10 36.90 30.86
CA ASN A 814 7.74 37.12 30.34
C ASN A 814 7.72 37.27 28.81
N ASP A 815 6.53 37.44 28.22
CA ASP A 815 6.34 37.56 26.76
C ASP A 815 7.04 38.82 26.18
N LEU A 816 7.41 39.79 27.02
CA LEU A 816 8.18 40.99 26.65
C LEU A 816 9.69 40.84 26.84
N GLY A 817 10.18 39.64 27.20
CA GLY A 817 11.60 39.39 27.43
C GLY A 817 12.15 40.01 28.71
N GLN A 818 11.29 40.40 29.66
CA GLN A 818 11.69 41.00 30.93
C GLN A 818 11.96 39.92 31.98
N SER A 819 13.02 40.08 32.77
CA SER A 819 13.33 39.18 33.88
C SER A 819 12.68 39.63 35.19
N ILE A 820 12.46 38.67 36.09
CA ILE A 820 11.89 38.92 37.42
C ILE A 820 12.83 39.86 38.20
N ILE A 821 14.13 39.55 38.19
CA ILE A 821 15.17 40.34 38.85
C ILE A 821 15.32 41.73 38.24
N GLY A 822 15.25 41.88 36.91
CA GLY A 822 15.31 43.19 36.25
C GLY A 822 14.17 44.11 36.66
N GLY A 823 12.95 43.59 36.78
CA GLY A 823 11.82 44.40 37.27
C GLY A 823 11.85 44.69 38.76
N ALA A 824 12.38 43.79 39.59
CA ALA A 824 12.62 44.07 41.01
C ALA A 824 13.65 45.19 41.21
N VAL A 825 14.71 45.22 40.39
CA VAL A 825 15.70 46.31 40.34
C VAL A 825 15.06 47.61 39.86
N PHE A 826 14.27 47.58 38.79
CA PHE A 826 13.52 48.75 38.28
C PHE A 826 12.63 49.38 39.36
N LYS A 827 11.96 48.55 40.17
CA LYS A 827 11.10 49.01 41.27
C LYS A 827 11.85 49.37 42.56
N GLY A 828 13.11 48.98 42.68
CA GLY A 828 13.95 49.25 43.85
C GLY A 828 13.67 48.34 45.06
N TYR A 829 13.21 47.10 44.83
CA TYR A 829 12.91 46.16 45.92
C TYR A 829 14.15 45.33 46.30
N THR A 830 15.06 45.93 47.06
CA THR A 830 16.37 45.35 47.42
C THR A 830 16.27 43.96 48.09
N GLU A 831 15.34 43.76 49.00
CA GLU A 831 15.17 42.47 49.69
C GLU A 831 14.67 41.35 48.76
N ILE A 832 13.91 41.70 47.72
CA ILE A 832 13.48 40.76 46.68
C ILE A 832 14.64 40.43 45.75
N VAL A 833 15.47 41.43 45.40
CA VAL A 833 16.68 41.22 44.59
C VAL A 833 17.63 40.25 45.29
N LYS A 834 17.89 40.42 46.60
CA LYS A 834 18.72 39.49 47.38
C LYS A 834 18.15 38.07 47.35
N ALA A 835 16.86 37.90 47.65
CA ALA A 835 16.21 36.59 47.66
C ALA A 835 16.28 35.89 46.29
N LEU A 836 16.14 36.64 45.19
CA LEU A 836 16.26 36.12 43.83
C LEU A 836 17.71 35.68 43.52
N VAL A 837 18.71 36.49 43.87
CA VAL A 837 20.14 36.16 43.65
C VAL A 837 20.54 34.93 44.45
N GLU A 838 20.14 34.84 45.73
CA GLU A 838 20.37 33.66 46.58
C GLU A 838 19.73 32.39 46.01
N SER A 839 18.61 32.54 45.29
CA SER A 839 17.91 31.43 44.62
C SER A 839 18.41 31.15 43.19
N GLY A 840 19.53 31.75 42.77
CA GLY A 840 20.17 31.48 41.48
C GLY A 840 19.65 32.31 40.30
N ALA A 841 19.07 33.49 40.54
CA ALA A 841 18.71 34.42 39.47
C ALA A 841 19.96 34.97 38.75
N ASP A 842 20.02 34.86 37.43
CA ASP A 842 21.09 35.42 36.62
C ASP A 842 20.75 36.89 36.26
N PRO A 843 21.56 37.87 36.73
CA PRO A 843 21.33 39.29 36.51
C PRO A 843 21.56 39.73 35.06
N ARG A 844 22.12 38.86 34.19
CA ARG A 844 22.39 39.14 32.77
C ARG A 844 21.26 38.70 31.85
N ILE A 845 20.22 38.06 32.38
CA ILE A 845 19.05 37.57 31.61
C ILE A 845 17.98 38.67 31.49
N GLY A 846 17.42 38.81 30.29
CA GLY A 846 16.33 39.74 29.96
C GLY A 846 16.77 41.06 29.34
N THR A 847 15.82 41.79 28.77
CA THR A 847 16.06 43.09 28.11
C THR A 847 15.10 44.17 28.61
N PRO A 848 15.58 45.23 29.30
CA PRO A 848 16.95 45.42 29.77
C PRO A 848 17.33 44.39 30.85
N ASN A 849 18.61 44.02 30.93
CA ASN A 849 19.09 43.13 31.99
C ASN A 849 19.17 43.88 33.35
N ALA A 850 19.31 43.15 34.46
CA ALA A 850 19.24 43.75 35.80
C ALA A 850 20.41 44.72 36.08
N ILE A 851 21.59 44.46 35.53
CA ILE A 851 22.76 45.33 35.67
C ILE A 851 22.55 46.64 34.91
N GLN A 852 22.04 46.58 33.67
CA GLN A 852 21.67 47.73 32.86
C GLN A 852 20.55 48.54 33.52
N ALA A 853 19.54 47.87 34.09
CA ALA A 853 18.50 48.54 34.85
C ALA A 853 19.10 49.27 36.06
N ALA A 854 19.96 48.62 36.85
CA ALA A 854 20.63 49.26 37.99
C ALA A 854 21.45 50.49 37.58
N GLN A 855 22.12 50.46 36.42
CA GLN A 855 22.83 51.62 35.87
C GLN A 855 21.90 52.75 35.44
N ILE A 856 20.86 52.44 34.68
CA ILE A 856 19.89 53.44 34.17
C ILE A 856 19.20 54.16 35.33
N PHE A 857 18.90 53.45 36.41
CA PHE A 857 18.22 54.01 37.60
C PHE A 857 19.18 54.43 38.73
N ALA A 858 20.50 54.47 38.47
CA ALA A 858 21.53 54.89 39.42
C ALA A 858 21.47 54.17 40.80
N ARG A 859 21.22 52.86 40.79
CA ARG A 859 21.14 51.99 41.98
C ARG A 859 22.48 51.29 42.24
N ASN A 860 23.46 52.05 42.71
CA ASN A 860 24.83 51.55 42.95
C ASN A 860 24.88 50.45 44.03
N ASP A 861 23.97 50.50 45.00
CA ASP A 861 23.79 49.50 46.06
C ASP A 861 23.42 48.11 45.52
N LEU A 862 22.70 48.05 44.40
CA LEU A 862 22.31 46.79 43.77
C LEU A 862 23.39 46.23 42.84
N LEU A 863 24.32 47.07 42.33
CA LEU A 863 25.39 46.60 41.43
C LEU A 863 26.35 45.61 42.11
N GLU A 864 26.64 45.83 43.40
CA GLU A 864 27.44 44.89 44.21
C GLU A 864 26.70 43.58 44.43
N ILE A 865 25.41 43.64 44.77
CA ILE A 865 24.56 42.45 45.01
C ILE A 865 24.40 41.61 43.73
N LEU A 866 24.35 42.24 42.56
CA LEU A 866 24.22 41.57 41.26
C LEU A 866 25.56 41.04 40.71
N GLY A 867 26.69 41.23 41.39
CA GLY A 867 28.00 40.73 40.92
C GLY A 867 28.41 41.29 39.56
N ALA A 868 28.20 42.59 39.34
CA ALA A 868 28.59 43.27 38.10
C ALA A 868 30.12 43.28 37.90
N LYS A 869 30.59 42.92 36.70
CA LYS A 869 32.02 42.97 36.33
C LYS A 869 32.33 44.23 35.50
N GLU A 870 33.60 44.64 35.43
CA GLU A 870 34.03 45.81 34.64
C GLU A 870 33.58 45.78 33.17
N ASP A 871 33.50 44.59 32.56
CA ASP A 871 33.01 44.43 31.18
C ASP A 871 31.49 44.59 31.04
N ASP A 872 30.70 44.30 32.09
CA ASP A 872 29.25 44.55 32.11
C ASP A 872 28.95 46.06 32.20
N LEU A 873 29.93 46.88 32.60
CA LEU A 873 29.81 48.33 32.75
C LEU A 873 30.11 49.13 31.46
N LYS A 874 30.56 48.47 30.39
CA LYS A 874 30.89 49.11 29.11
C LYS A 874 29.65 49.29 28.25
N VAL A 875 29.15 50.52 28.15
CA VAL A 875 28.01 50.89 27.30
C VAL A 875 28.40 50.79 25.82
N ASN A 876 28.00 49.74 25.12
CA ASN A 876 28.05 49.70 23.65
C ASN A 876 26.93 50.59 23.09
N GLY A 877 27.34 51.58 22.28
CA GLY A 877 26.52 52.68 21.77
C GLY A 877 25.10 52.31 21.34
N SER A 878 24.13 52.70 22.15
CA SER A 878 22.78 53.05 21.70
C SER A 878 22.29 54.19 22.59
N THR A 879 21.75 55.20 21.93
CA THR A 879 21.32 56.52 22.43
C THR A 879 20.46 56.44 23.70
N PRO A 880 20.58 57.40 24.65
CA PRO A 880 19.71 57.44 25.82
C PRO A 880 18.26 57.66 25.38
N LEU A 881 17.39 56.68 25.64
CA LEU A 881 15.96 56.88 25.58
C LEU A 881 15.60 57.82 26.74
N VAL A 882 15.37 59.08 26.37
CA VAL A 882 14.76 60.12 27.21
C VAL A 882 13.50 59.54 27.86
N PRO A 883 13.29 59.69 29.18
CA PRO A 883 12.07 59.20 29.82
C PRO A 883 10.84 59.92 29.24
N PRO A 884 9.75 59.22 28.90
CA PRO A 884 8.51 59.90 28.59
C PRO A 884 8.05 60.66 29.83
N SER A 885 7.77 61.95 29.62
CA SER A 885 7.30 62.89 30.63
C SER A 885 6.12 62.34 31.42
N ALA A 886 6.11 62.65 32.71
CA ALA A 886 4.96 62.51 33.60
C ALA A 886 3.68 63.04 32.92
N ALA A 887 2.78 62.13 32.52
CA ALA A 887 1.39 62.43 32.27
C ALA A 887 0.60 61.92 33.48
N SER A 888 0.07 62.88 34.22
CA SER A 888 -0.79 62.76 35.38
C SER A 888 -2.13 62.05 35.12
N ALA A 889 -2.58 61.37 36.17
CA ALA A 889 -3.97 61.17 36.63
C ALA A 889 -4.91 60.22 35.84
N SER A 890 -5.40 59.17 36.50
CA SER A 890 -6.68 59.23 37.24
C SER A 890 -7.02 57.90 37.94
N SER A 891 -7.37 58.02 39.22
CA SER A 891 -8.16 57.15 40.12
C SER A 891 -7.93 55.63 40.12
#